data_AF-A0A1X6MJR5-F1
#
_entry.id   AF-A0A1X6MJR5-F1
#
_cell.length_a   1.000
_cell.length_b   1.000
_cell.length_c   1.000
_cell.angle_alpha   90.00
_cell.angle_beta   90.00
_cell.angle_gamma   90.00
#
_symmetry.space_group_name_H-M   'P 1'
#
loop_
_entity.id
_entity.type
_entity.pdbx_description
1 polymer ?
#
loop_
_entity_poly.entity_id
_entity_poly.type
_entity_poly.pdbx_seq_one_letter_code
_entity_poly.pdbx_strand_id
1 'polypeptide(L)'
;MLLAWLRYNPTSGTVQQIPIAAVHEPAALLSSMLGRQIPPTLVVSDRAFTSNEEASQAIQLLSKAAAEMGMSKVVNELGMAETLGRQEVDPLEDVPEALPVLKLKVAHAEDGSVLDFTTNEPLPEPEYEVPFNLDTLRKHLSQVIFARRVLPDDVAARQKLLEESVYEVAKAKLKHQSELFDELGLNTKGLNNVDLRTWMWAWHQKLQARLAAEIPHIIEDEKRTLRRLEEKHRDTKQIVVLSPFLSLLPPEKLSLITILELMHLQGSGGVADGMKTARALLAVGKAVELEYKAQMCKKNNISIPSSSHRSTDTGFFSTLGYRDLHARRVAARKFMEDAEDWTSEWSQMVRVKVGSFLVDCLMDVATVTRTMNDRKTGDIVTEEQPAFFHSYEYLRGYKLGVIKLNPEISERMAKDALRETLHPRHLPMLVKPKPWLSYDQGGYLYNTTWAMRFKESQEQQTYLRHASTQGNLELIYASLDVLGSTPWSINRKIFELVLQVWNSGQRWCKIPPAVYDLPEPGRPDNIDTDPKARIIYLQRQKMHILGKANNHSDRCSVNYKIEIARAFLGDTIYFPHNVDFRGRAYPLPPHLSHIGDDLSRGLLKFGEAKPLGERGLRWLKIHLANLYGYDKGSFDERVQFVHEHLDDIYDSVENPLEGRKWWTQADDAWQCLATCMELKAALESPNPYEYMCALPVHQDGTCNGLQHYAALGGDVQGAKQVNLDVTDRPSDVYTYVANMVEQAMAEDLLKGDKYAKMLQGKISRKVVKQTVMTTVYGVTFIGARDQIEKQLKDRGDIPAEECWLAASYVAKKVLGCIGDLFKGAKDIQTWLNTTARLIAKSIPPDRLEAAINKPISRSPKAKVGPKDTILNRLKKEQMTSVVWTTPLGLPIVQPYRATRRRQIMTSLQTVYISDPTSPTSVNAAKQASAFPPNFIHSLDATHMMLTALECKTQGLTFASVHDSYWTHAGSIDQMSAIIRDTFIALHSSDVLNRLMDEFRERYKGYKIPLMTLRQGTALAKLGLMGSSAAIKELEVYPPQPVENEDGEPVKAKRGRRKSPKQKPVVEAENDDEDALDEEDPVGEVEDPAIAGKFVELIDVLPPVPLKGSFDVNTIKKSLYFFS
;
A
#
# COMPACT_ATOMS: atom_id res chain seq x y z
N MET A 1 -39.42 17.25 30.54
CA MET A 1 -39.40 17.07 29.07
C MET A 1 -38.66 15.80 28.68
N LEU A 2 -37.39 15.62 29.05
CA LEU A 2 -36.64 14.38 28.79
C LEU A 2 -37.30 13.14 29.44
N LEU A 3 -37.74 13.23 30.69
CA LEU A 3 -38.56 12.19 31.35
C LEU A 3 -39.89 11.91 30.63
N ALA A 4 -40.52 12.96 30.08
CA ALA A 4 -41.76 12.79 29.33
C ALA A 4 -41.50 12.09 27.98
N TRP A 5 -40.37 12.39 27.35
CA TRP A 5 -39.91 11.68 26.16
C TRP A 5 -39.61 10.22 26.48
N LEU A 6 -38.88 9.91 27.57
CA LEU A 6 -38.59 8.54 27.99
C LEU A 6 -39.86 7.71 28.24
N ARG A 7 -40.82 8.26 28.96
CA ARG A 7 -42.01 7.52 29.43
C ARG A 7 -43.17 7.48 28.43
N TYR A 8 -43.21 8.39 27.46
CA TYR A 8 -44.41 8.59 26.61
C TYR A 8 -44.11 8.82 25.12
N ASN A 9 -42.90 8.50 24.64
CA ASN A 9 -42.61 8.52 23.21
C ASN A 9 -43.39 7.41 22.45
N PRO A 10 -43.50 7.50 21.12
CA PRO A 10 -44.26 6.53 20.30
C PRO A 10 -43.76 5.08 20.36
N THR A 11 -42.54 4.86 20.82
CA THR A 11 -41.91 3.54 21.00
C THR A 11 -42.04 2.99 22.42
N SER A 12 -42.65 3.75 23.35
CA SER A 12 -42.80 3.40 24.75
C SER A 12 -44.04 2.52 24.98
N GLY A 13 -43.92 1.49 25.82
CA GLY A 13 -45.01 0.52 26.10
C GLY A 13 -46.13 1.04 27.00
N THR A 14 -46.11 2.32 27.37
CA THR A 14 -47.00 2.93 28.36
C THR A 14 -48.31 3.43 27.73
N VAL A 15 -49.43 3.20 28.45
CA VAL A 15 -50.82 3.37 27.94
C VAL A 15 -51.22 4.84 27.70
N GLN A 16 -50.44 5.83 28.16
CA GLN A 16 -50.73 7.26 27.95
C GLN A 16 -49.91 7.83 26.80
N GLN A 17 -50.51 7.94 25.62
CA GLN A 17 -49.93 8.70 24.50
C GLN A 17 -50.13 10.20 24.75
N ILE A 18 -49.04 10.92 25.02
CA ILE A 18 -49.04 12.38 25.06
C ILE A 18 -49.11 12.90 23.61
N PRO A 19 -49.88 13.97 23.31
CA PRO A 19 -49.94 14.54 21.95
C PRO A 19 -48.53 14.85 21.41
N ILE A 20 -48.24 14.43 20.18
CA ILE A 20 -46.94 14.56 19.50
C ILE A 20 -46.35 15.99 19.58
N ALA A 21 -47.21 17.01 19.63
CA ALA A 21 -46.79 18.41 19.75
C ALA A 21 -46.07 18.76 21.07
N ALA A 22 -46.16 17.91 22.11
CA ALA A 22 -45.55 18.17 23.43
C ALA A 22 -44.25 17.40 23.68
N VAL A 23 -43.87 16.46 22.81
CA VAL A 23 -42.69 15.59 22.99
C VAL A 23 -41.56 16.07 22.07
N HIS A 24 -40.63 16.86 22.61
CA HIS A 24 -39.46 17.33 21.88
C HIS A 24 -38.45 16.21 21.65
N GLU A 25 -37.93 16.08 20.43
CA GLU A 25 -36.87 15.11 20.11
C GLU A 25 -35.61 15.34 20.98
N PRO A 26 -34.84 14.29 21.33
CA PRO A 26 -33.66 14.40 22.18
C PRO A 26 -32.61 15.39 21.65
N ALA A 27 -32.41 15.45 20.33
CA ALA A 27 -31.50 16.40 19.69
C ALA A 27 -31.96 17.86 19.85
N ALA A 28 -33.26 18.13 19.69
CA ALA A 28 -33.82 19.46 19.90
C ALA A 28 -33.75 19.88 21.37
N LEU A 29 -33.99 18.93 22.28
CA LEU A 29 -33.91 19.14 23.72
C LEU A 29 -32.47 19.43 24.15
N LEU A 30 -31.50 18.66 23.64
CA LEU A 30 -30.07 18.88 23.87
C LEU A 30 -29.60 20.22 23.31
N SER A 31 -30.01 20.57 22.09
CA SER A 31 -29.70 21.87 21.47
C SER A 31 -30.26 23.02 22.32
N SER A 32 -31.49 22.90 22.83
CA SER A 32 -32.11 23.89 23.70
C SER A 32 -31.42 23.98 25.07
N MET A 33 -30.93 22.87 25.62
CA MET A 33 -30.16 22.87 26.88
C MET A 33 -28.85 23.63 26.71
N LEU A 34 -28.09 23.31 25.66
CA LEU A 34 -26.81 23.94 25.35
C LEU A 34 -26.97 25.43 24.99
N GLY A 35 -27.99 25.78 24.21
CA GLY A 35 -28.31 27.17 23.89
C GLY A 35 -28.69 28.01 25.13
N ARG A 36 -29.14 27.36 26.20
CA ARG A 36 -29.45 27.98 27.51
C ARG A 36 -28.32 27.81 28.54
N GLN A 37 -27.17 27.27 28.13
CA GLN A 37 -26.02 27.00 29.00
C GLN A 37 -26.35 26.08 30.19
N ILE A 38 -27.27 25.13 30.01
CA ILE A 38 -27.60 24.10 31.02
C ILE A 38 -26.73 22.87 30.76
N PRO A 39 -25.80 22.51 31.67
CA PRO A 39 -24.98 21.30 31.56
C PRO A 39 -25.84 20.03 31.49
N PRO A 40 -25.64 19.16 30.49
CA PRO A 40 -26.37 17.90 30.38
C PRO A 40 -26.20 16.97 31.59
N THR A 41 -25.04 17.03 32.24
CA THR A 41 -24.73 16.33 33.50
C THR A 41 -25.64 16.72 34.66
N LEU A 42 -26.01 18.00 34.77
CA LEU A 42 -26.95 18.47 35.79
C LEU A 42 -28.37 17.97 35.54
N VAL A 43 -28.75 17.77 34.27
CA VAL A 43 -30.08 17.25 33.94
C VAL A 43 -30.17 15.78 34.30
N VAL A 44 -29.19 14.96 33.93
CA VAL A 44 -29.21 13.51 34.20
C VAL A 44 -28.94 13.16 35.67
N SER A 45 -28.34 14.07 36.44
CA SER A 45 -28.18 13.95 37.90
C SER A 45 -29.29 14.62 38.70
N ASP A 46 -30.33 15.12 38.04
CA ASP A 46 -31.47 15.76 38.68
C ASP A 46 -32.28 14.75 39.51
N ARG A 47 -32.79 15.19 40.67
CA ARG A 47 -33.59 14.37 41.59
C ARG A 47 -34.90 13.87 40.98
N ALA A 48 -35.29 14.38 39.82
CA ALA A 48 -36.45 13.91 39.07
C ALA A 48 -36.26 12.48 38.51
N PHE A 49 -35.03 11.98 38.37
CA PHE A 49 -34.75 10.59 38.03
C PHE A 49 -34.81 9.72 39.30
N THR A 50 -35.79 8.83 39.35
CA THR A 50 -36.10 8.03 40.55
C THR A 50 -35.40 6.68 40.59
N SER A 51 -34.78 6.25 39.50
CA SER A 51 -34.03 5.00 39.39
C SER A 51 -32.75 5.17 38.58
N ASN A 52 -31.74 4.34 38.87
CA ASN A 52 -30.47 4.31 38.13
C ASN A 52 -30.68 3.94 36.66
N GLU A 53 -31.68 3.09 36.37
CA GLU A 53 -32.05 2.67 35.02
C GLU A 53 -32.63 3.85 34.20
N GLU A 54 -33.52 4.66 34.79
CA GLU A 54 -34.06 5.84 34.12
C GLU A 54 -32.99 6.91 33.86
N ALA A 55 -32.07 7.12 34.82
CA ALA A 55 -30.96 8.05 34.66
C ALA A 55 -29.99 7.57 33.56
N SER A 56 -29.64 6.28 33.54
CA SER A 56 -28.77 5.71 32.50
C SER A 56 -29.44 5.76 31.11
N GLN A 57 -30.73 5.48 30.99
CA GLN A 57 -31.46 5.66 29.73
C GLN A 57 -31.47 7.13 29.27
N ALA A 58 -31.62 8.08 30.19
CA ALA A 58 -31.53 9.50 29.88
C ALA A 58 -30.14 9.91 29.39
N ILE A 59 -29.09 9.38 30.02
CA ILE A 59 -27.70 9.57 29.61
C ILE A 59 -27.48 8.99 28.21
N GLN A 60 -27.85 7.73 27.97
CA GLN A 60 -27.72 7.10 26.66
C GLN A 60 -28.42 7.90 25.55
N LEU A 61 -29.63 8.40 25.81
CA LEU A 61 -30.38 9.22 24.85
C LEU A 61 -29.73 10.55 24.53
N LEU A 62 -29.27 11.28 25.56
CA LEU A 62 -28.58 12.55 25.35
C LEU A 62 -27.20 12.34 24.73
N SER A 63 -26.49 11.26 25.08
CA SER A 63 -25.21 10.88 24.48
C SER A 63 -25.37 10.50 23.00
N LYS A 64 -26.43 9.76 22.66
CA LYS A 64 -26.78 9.46 21.26
C LYS A 64 -27.10 10.73 20.48
N ALA A 65 -27.95 11.60 21.03
CA ALA A 65 -28.27 12.89 20.41
C ALA A 65 -27.01 13.75 20.22
N ALA A 66 -26.11 13.78 21.21
CA ALA A 66 -24.84 14.50 21.14
C ALA A 66 -23.93 13.91 20.05
N ALA A 67 -23.85 12.58 19.92
CA ALA A 67 -23.08 11.91 18.86
C ALA A 67 -23.67 12.16 17.46
N GLU A 68 -25.00 12.17 17.32
CA GLU A 68 -25.69 12.53 16.07
C GLU A 68 -25.37 13.98 15.66
N MET A 69 -25.32 14.89 16.63
CA MET A 69 -25.01 16.31 16.45
C MET A 69 -23.50 16.63 16.35
N GLY A 70 -22.62 15.64 16.52
CA GLY A 70 -21.15 15.84 16.47
C GLY A 70 -20.56 16.55 17.70
N MET A 71 -21.22 16.48 18.85
CA MET A 71 -20.85 17.18 20.10
C MET A 71 -20.03 16.28 21.03
N SER A 72 -18.79 15.96 20.66
CA SER A 72 -17.92 15.05 21.41
C SER A 72 -17.69 15.45 22.88
N LYS A 73 -17.58 16.74 23.18
CA LYS A 73 -17.41 17.24 24.57
C LYS A 73 -18.60 16.87 25.47
N VAL A 74 -19.81 16.94 24.93
CA VAL A 74 -21.05 16.64 25.66
C VAL A 74 -21.19 15.13 25.88
N VAL A 75 -20.83 14.32 24.88
CA VAL A 75 -20.72 12.87 25.03
C VAL A 75 -19.74 12.51 26.17
N ASN A 76 -18.62 13.24 26.26
CA ASN A 76 -17.64 13.04 27.33
C ASN A 76 -18.20 13.38 28.73
N GLU A 77 -18.86 14.53 28.88
CA GLU A 77 -19.45 14.94 30.15
C GLU A 77 -20.53 13.96 30.63
N LEU A 78 -21.41 13.52 29.74
CA LEU A 78 -22.47 12.55 30.04
C LEU A 78 -21.91 11.16 30.34
N GLY A 79 -20.88 10.74 29.62
CA GLY A 79 -20.19 9.47 29.85
C GLY A 79 -19.55 9.33 31.23
N MET A 80 -18.88 10.40 31.70
CA MET A 80 -18.33 10.43 33.05
C MET A 80 -19.43 10.28 34.10
N ALA A 81 -20.60 10.89 33.88
CA ALA A 81 -21.75 10.77 34.78
C ALA A 81 -22.32 9.34 34.81
N GLU A 82 -22.34 8.63 33.68
CA GLU A 82 -22.80 7.23 33.62
C GLU A 82 -21.82 6.25 34.28
N THR A 83 -20.51 6.45 34.09
CA THR A 83 -19.49 5.59 34.71
C THR A 83 -19.48 5.65 36.23
N LEU A 84 -19.89 6.78 36.82
CA LEU A 84 -20.09 6.89 38.27
C LEU A 84 -21.33 6.11 38.76
N GLY A 85 -22.23 5.69 37.86
CA GLY A 85 -23.50 5.03 38.16
C GLY A 85 -23.63 3.55 37.72
N ARG A 86 -22.79 3.04 36.81
CA ARG A 86 -22.83 1.64 36.32
C ARG A 86 -21.74 0.76 36.96
N GLN A 87 -22.09 -0.51 37.22
CA GLN A 87 -21.16 -1.59 37.64
C GLN A 87 -20.82 -2.54 36.48
N GLU A 88 -20.60 -2.02 35.26
CA GLU A 88 -20.13 -2.86 34.15
C GLU A 88 -18.60 -3.05 34.25
N VAL A 89 -18.14 -4.30 34.17
CA VAL A 89 -16.71 -4.65 34.22
C VAL A 89 -16.04 -4.20 32.92
N ASP A 90 -15.04 -3.31 33.00
CA ASP A 90 -14.29 -2.87 31.83
C ASP A 90 -13.44 -4.04 31.31
N PRO A 91 -13.53 -4.42 30.03
CA PRO A 91 -12.66 -5.45 29.45
C PRO A 91 -11.16 -5.19 29.65
N LEU A 92 -10.76 -3.94 29.94
CA LEU A 92 -9.38 -3.52 30.19
C LEU A 92 -9.02 -3.35 31.68
N GLU A 93 -9.93 -3.62 32.63
CA GLU A 93 -9.70 -3.40 34.06
C GLU A 93 -8.45 -4.15 34.57
N ASP A 94 -8.29 -5.41 34.14
CA ASP A 94 -7.16 -6.27 34.52
C ASP A 94 -5.99 -6.25 33.52
N VAL A 95 -6.05 -5.38 32.50
CA VAL A 95 -5.08 -5.37 31.40
C VAL A 95 -4.10 -4.21 31.58
N PRO A 96 -2.79 -4.49 31.85
CA PRO A 96 -1.79 -3.45 32.01
C PRO A 96 -1.70 -2.51 30.81
N GLU A 97 -1.15 -1.31 31.03
CA GLU A 97 -0.76 -0.46 29.91
C GLU A 97 0.47 -1.02 29.21
N ALA A 98 0.53 -0.87 27.89
CA ALA A 98 1.76 -1.15 27.16
C ALA A 98 2.84 -0.15 27.58
N LEU A 99 4.09 -0.58 27.70
CA LEU A 99 5.18 0.37 27.88
C LEU A 99 5.41 1.08 26.55
N PRO A 100 5.28 2.40 26.49
CA PRO A 100 5.56 3.10 25.27
C PRO A 100 7.03 2.88 24.88
N VAL A 101 7.32 2.75 23.58
CA VAL A 101 8.70 2.92 23.12
C VAL A 101 9.15 4.29 23.60
N LEU A 102 10.23 4.35 24.35
CA LEU A 102 10.76 5.59 24.85
C LEU A 102 11.87 6.10 23.93
N LYS A 103 11.96 7.41 23.83
CA LYS A 103 13.05 8.12 23.20
C LYS A 103 13.85 8.84 24.28
N LEU A 104 15.18 8.86 24.14
CA LEU A 104 16.05 9.62 25.04
C LEU A 104 15.68 11.09 24.95
N LYS A 105 15.32 11.69 26.08
CA LYS A 105 15.14 13.13 26.22
C LYS A 105 16.54 13.74 26.26
N VAL A 106 16.81 14.67 25.36
CA VAL A 106 18.12 15.31 25.33
C VAL A 106 18.23 16.21 26.56
N ALA A 107 19.19 15.89 27.45
CA ALA A 107 19.47 16.70 28.62
C ALA A 107 20.17 17.99 28.18
N HIS A 108 19.60 19.12 28.59
CA HIS A 108 20.14 20.44 28.33
C HIS A 108 20.67 21.00 29.66
N ALA A 109 21.88 21.55 29.67
CA ALA A 109 22.39 22.28 30.84
C ALA A 109 21.58 23.57 31.08
N GLU A 110 21.76 24.24 32.22
CA GLU A 110 21.05 25.52 32.53
C GLU A 110 21.26 26.60 31.46
N ASP A 111 22.31 26.48 30.64
CA ASP A 111 22.65 27.36 29.52
C ASP A 111 22.04 26.93 28.15
N GLY A 112 21.32 25.81 28.10
CA GLY A 112 20.69 25.28 26.87
C GLY A 112 21.58 24.44 25.97
N SER A 113 22.86 24.26 26.29
CA SER A 113 23.75 23.37 25.54
C SER A 113 23.36 21.90 25.73
N VAL A 114 23.48 21.09 24.66
CA VAL A 114 23.34 19.63 24.76
C VAL A 114 24.54 19.13 25.56
N LEU A 115 24.30 18.50 26.71
CA LEU A 115 25.38 17.87 27.48
C LEU A 115 26.05 16.81 26.61
N ASP A 116 27.27 17.09 26.16
CA ASP A 116 28.07 16.17 25.36
C ASP A 116 28.56 15.05 26.29
N PHE A 117 28.12 13.81 26.08
CA PHE A 117 28.32 12.65 26.97
C PHE A 117 29.80 12.15 27.05
N THR A 118 30.78 13.03 26.87
CA THR A 118 32.21 12.68 26.75
C THR A 118 33.08 13.08 27.95
N THR A 119 32.51 13.68 29.00
CA THR A 119 33.26 14.11 30.19
C THR A 119 32.93 13.30 31.45
N ASN A 120 33.99 12.96 32.21
CA ASN A 120 34.04 12.06 33.39
C ASN A 120 33.33 12.58 34.66
N GLU A 121 32.19 13.27 34.57
CA GLU A 121 31.39 13.67 35.75
C GLU A 121 30.24 12.67 36.06
N PRO A 122 29.77 12.54 37.31
CA PRO A 122 28.69 11.62 37.66
C PRO A 122 27.39 12.09 37.00
N LEU A 123 26.91 11.33 36.01
CA LEU A 123 25.76 11.66 35.17
C LEU A 123 24.46 11.78 36.00
N PRO A 124 23.63 12.82 35.79
CA PRO A 124 22.21 12.73 36.12
C PRO A 124 21.56 11.65 35.24
N GLU A 125 20.62 10.89 35.79
CA GLU A 125 19.97 9.79 35.08
C GLU A 125 19.36 10.29 33.75
N PRO A 126 19.58 9.59 32.61
CA PRO A 126 19.02 10.00 31.33
C PRO A 126 17.49 10.06 31.41
N GLU A 127 16.90 11.23 31.18
CA GLU A 127 15.46 11.38 31.08
C GLU A 127 14.96 10.79 29.75
N TYR A 128 13.76 10.19 29.75
CA TYR A 128 13.16 9.55 28.58
C TYR A 128 11.74 10.08 28.35
N GLU A 129 11.31 10.20 27.09
CA GLU A 129 9.97 10.65 26.71
C GLU A 129 9.29 9.72 25.70
N VAL A 130 7.96 9.76 25.66
CA VAL A 130 7.16 8.98 24.71
C VAL A 130 7.14 9.69 23.35
N PRO A 131 7.48 9.00 22.24
CA PRO A 131 7.32 9.51 20.89
C PRO A 131 5.91 10.02 20.65
N PHE A 132 5.84 11.18 20.02
CA PHE A 132 4.61 11.93 19.90
C PHE A 132 3.49 11.18 19.14
N ASN A 133 3.84 10.28 18.24
CA ASN A 133 2.89 9.51 17.45
C ASN A 133 2.12 8.56 18.32
N LEU A 134 2.85 7.91 19.20
CA LEU A 134 2.34 6.93 20.08
C LEU A 134 1.47 7.62 21.12
N ASP A 135 1.89 8.76 21.65
CA ASP A 135 1.04 9.60 22.49
C ASP A 135 -0.24 10.04 21.76
N THR A 136 -0.15 10.43 20.49
CA THR A 136 -1.31 10.83 19.66
C THR A 136 -2.25 9.65 19.40
N LEU A 137 -1.70 8.52 19.01
CA LEU A 137 -2.43 7.27 18.83
C LEU A 137 -3.12 6.90 20.15
N ARG A 138 -2.39 6.86 21.26
CA ARG A 138 -2.91 6.57 22.61
C ARG A 138 -4.05 7.49 23.00
N LYS A 139 -3.95 8.79 22.72
CA LYS A 139 -5.02 9.76 22.98
C LYS A 139 -6.26 9.54 22.12
N HIS A 140 -6.11 9.12 20.86
CA HIS A 140 -7.28 8.76 20.07
C HIS A 140 -7.87 7.43 20.50
N LEU A 141 -7.03 6.43 20.73
CA LEU A 141 -7.46 5.13 21.22
C LEU A 141 -8.10 5.25 22.61
N SER A 142 -7.66 6.20 23.44
CA SER A 142 -8.35 6.49 24.71
C SER A 142 -9.74 7.09 24.48
N GLN A 143 -9.96 7.89 23.43
CA GLN A 143 -11.30 8.30 23.02
C GLN A 143 -12.15 7.12 22.53
N VAL A 144 -11.56 6.16 21.82
CA VAL A 144 -12.25 4.93 21.39
C VAL A 144 -12.65 4.07 22.59
N ILE A 145 -11.71 3.85 23.52
CA ILE A 145 -11.93 3.13 24.78
C ILE A 145 -12.99 3.85 25.62
N PHE A 146 -12.92 5.18 25.68
CA PHE A 146 -13.90 5.98 26.38
C PHE A 146 -15.28 5.89 25.72
N ALA A 147 -15.38 6.04 24.40
CA ALA A 147 -16.65 5.91 23.67
C ALA A 147 -17.30 4.53 23.88
N ARG A 148 -16.50 3.47 24.06
CA ARG A 148 -17.01 2.15 24.48
C ARG A 148 -17.67 2.18 25.85
N ARG A 149 -17.08 2.88 26.83
CA ARG A 149 -17.64 3.01 28.18
C ARG A 149 -18.96 3.79 28.20
N VAL A 150 -19.10 4.79 27.32
CA VAL A 150 -20.29 5.66 27.26
C VAL A 150 -21.41 5.09 26.39
N LEU A 151 -21.05 4.38 25.32
CA LEU A 151 -21.99 3.87 24.32
C LEU A 151 -21.76 2.36 24.11
N PRO A 152 -21.83 1.51 25.16
CA PRO A 152 -21.48 0.10 25.06
C PRO A 152 -22.28 -0.63 23.98
N ASP A 153 -23.58 -0.34 23.89
CA ASP A 153 -24.51 -1.00 22.97
C ASP A 153 -24.62 -0.31 21.59
N ASP A 154 -24.25 0.98 21.47
CA ASP A 154 -24.38 1.76 20.22
C ASP A 154 -23.07 1.76 19.42
N VAL A 155 -22.76 0.59 18.85
CA VAL A 155 -21.56 0.37 18.03
C VAL A 155 -21.53 1.27 16.78
N ALA A 156 -22.69 1.66 16.25
CA ALA A 156 -22.79 2.54 15.08
C ALA A 156 -22.37 3.98 15.42
N ALA A 157 -22.83 4.51 16.55
CA ALA A 157 -22.38 5.82 17.04
C ALA A 157 -20.88 5.82 17.36
N ARG A 158 -20.37 4.72 17.96
CA ARG A 158 -18.92 4.54 18.19
C ARG A 158 -18.11 4.55 16.90
N GLN A 159 -18.59 3.88 15.84
CA GLN A 159 -17.94 3.92 14.52
C GLN A 159 -17.93 5.33 13.93
N LYS A 160 -19.03 6.08 14.05
CA LYS A 160 -19.11 7.47 13.57
C LYS A 160 -18.07 8.35 14.26
N LEU A 161 -17.96 8.26 15.58
CA LEU A 161 -16.96 8.99 16.36
C LEU A 161 -15.53 8.61 15.94
N LEU A 162 -15.27 7.32 15.66
CA LEU A 162 -13.97 6.82 15.19
C LEU A 162 -13.55 7.44 13.85
N GLU A 163 -14.50 7.67 12.92
CA GLU A 163 -14.21 8.26 11.61
C GLU A 163 -14.16 9.80 11.64
N GLU A 164 -14.97 10.47 12.47
CA GLU A 164 -15.05 11.93 12.56
C GLU A 164 -13.94 12.57 13.41
N SER A 165 -13.43 11.86 14.42
CA SER A 165 -12.43 12.35 15.39
C SER A 165 -11.11 12.80 14.76
N VAL A 166 -10.73 12.26 13.60
CA VAL A 166 -9.38 12.41 13.02
C VAL A 166 -8.98 13.88 12.78
N TYR A 167 -9.92 14.72 12.32
CA TYR A 167 -9.64 16.12 11.97
C TYR A 167 -9.82 17.07 13.17
N GLU A 168 -10.86 16.88 13.98
CA GLU A 168 -11.13 17.71 15.14
C GLU A 168 -10.09 17.52 16.25
N VAL A 169 -9.54 16.31 16.40
CA VAL A 169 -8.44 16.03 17.35
C VAL A 169 -7.17 16.79 16.98
N ALA A 170 -6.80 16.85 15.69
CA ALA A 170 -5.62 17.59 15.24
C ALA A 170 -5.77 19.11 15.52
N LYS A 171 -6.96 19.67 15.30
CA LYS A 171 -7.26 21.09 15.56
C LYS A 171 -7.30 21.42 17.04
N ALA A 172 -8.03 20.65 17.85
CA ALA A 172 -8.17 20.88 19.29
C ALA A 172 -6.81 20.77 20.02
N LYS A 173 -5.92 19.91 19.53
CA LYS A 173 -4.58 19.68 20.09
C LYS A 173 -3.64 20.87 19.92
N LEU A 174 -3.60 21.48 18.73
CA LEU A 174 -2.80 22.68 18.47
C LEU A 174 -3.27 23.85 19.33
N LYS A 175 -4.59 23.97 19.53
CA LYS A 175 -5.22 25.04 20.31
C LYS A 175 -4.98 24.90 21.81
N HIS A 176 -5.26 23.72 22.39
CA HIS A 176 -5.17 23.48 23.83
C HIS A 176 -3.74 23.64 24.38
N GLN A 177 -2.72 23.22 23.63
CA GLN A 177 -1.33 23.42 24.06
C GLN A 177 -0.90 24.88 24.04
N SER A 178 -1.30 25.66 23.03
CA SER A 178 -1.04 27.10 23.01
C SER A 178 -1.67 27.79 24.23
N GLU A 179 -2.92 27.45 24.54
CA GLU A 179 -3.65 28.00 25.69
C GLU A 179 -2.97 27.63 27.03
N LEU A 180 -2.52 26.38 27.18
CA LEU A 180 -1.78 25.94 28.38
C LEU A 180 -0.45 26.70 28.57
N PHE A 181 0.27 26.98 27.48
CA PHE A 181 1.52 27.76 27.50
C PHE A 181 1.28 29.24 27.80
N ASP A 182 0.18 29.81 27.29
CA ASP A 182 -0.24 31.18 27.59
C ASP A 182 -0.68 31.33 29.05
N GLU A 183 -1.42 30.36 29.61
CA GLU A 183 -1.84 30.31 31.02
C GLU A 183 -0.67 30.17 32.00
N LEU A 184 0.39 29.46 31.62
CA LEU A 184 1.61 29.32 32.43
C LEU A 184 2.50 30.59 32.45
N GLY A 185 2.13 31.65 31.71
CA GLY A 185 2.84 32.94 31.73
C GLY A 185 4.26 32.91 31.15
N LEU A 186 4.61 31.85 30.41
CA LEU A 186 5.97 31.57 29.94
C LEU A 186 6.42 32.41 28.74
N ASN A 187 5.59 33.32 28.24
CA ASN A 187 5.91 34.16 27.08
C ASN A 187 6.96 35.26 27.34
N THR A 188 7.45 35.46 28.58
CA THR A 188 8.26 36.67 28.86
C THR A 188 9.63 36.50 29.54
N LYS A 189 10.01 35.36 30.13
CA LYS A 189 11.36 35.25 30.73
C LYS A 189 11.93 33.84 30.65
N GLY A 190 12.77 33.65 29.63
CA GLY A 190 13.88 32.68 29.58
C GLY A 190 13.55 31.23 29.90
N LEU A 191 13.26 30.42 28.88
CA LEU A 191 13.43 28.97 28.89
C LEU A 191 13.60 28.49 27.44
N ASN A 192 14.71 27.80 27.14
CA ASN A 192 15.13 27.31 25.82
C ASN A 192 14.29 26.12 25.29
N ASN A 193 13.01 26.01 25.64
CA ASN A 193 12.16 24.87 25.31
C ASN A 193 10.79 25.30 24.78
N VAL A 194 10.78 25.86 23.57
CA VAL A 194 9.54 26.07 22.81
C VAL A 194 9.19 24.77 22.08
N ASP A 195 8.03 24.19 22.38
CA ASP A 195 7.48 23.00 21.69
C ASP A 195 7.30 23.33 20.19
N LEU A 196 7.69 22.40 19.32
CA LEU A 196 7.53 22.51 17.86
C LEU A 196 6.09 22.86 17.45
N ARG A 197 5.10 22.46 18.25
CA ARG A 197 3.69 22.80 18.03
C ARG A 197 3.36 24.25 18.32
N THR A 198 4.06 24.87 19.27
CA THR A 198 3.96 26.31 19.52
C THR A 198 4.48 27.10 18.33
N TRP A 199 5.59 26.66 17.73
CA TRP A 199 6.05 27.22 16.46
C TRP A 199 5.05 26.99 15.33
N MET A 200 4.52 25.77 15.16
CA MET A 200 3.51 25.49 14.14
C MET A 200 2.24 26.34 14.29
N TRP A 201 1.78 26.57 15.52
CA TRP A 201 0.63 27.42 15.80
C TRP A 201 0.94 28.90 15.54
N ALA A 202 2.11 29.39 15.97
CA ALA A 202 2.57 30.73 15.66
C ALA A 202 2.72 30.95 14.14
N TRP A 203 3.29 29.97 13.42
CA TRP A 203 3.36 29.97 11.97
C TRP A 203 1.96 29.94 11.36
N HIS A 204 1.03 29.17 11.92
CA HIS A 204 -0.35 29.09 11.44
C HIS A 204 -1.06 30.44 11.53
N GLN A 205 -0.94 31.13 12.67
CA GLN A 205 -1.50 32.48 12.87
C GLN A 205 -0.86 33.51 11.92
N LYS A 206 0.47 33.53 11.82
CA LYS A 206 1.22 34.43 10.92
C LYS A 206 0.87 34.18 9.45
N LEU A 207 0.83 32.91 9.04
CA LEU A 207 0.51 32.51 7.66
C LEU A 207 -0.96 32.79 7.34
N GLN A 208 -1.89 32.54 8.26
CA GLN A 208 -3.30 32.88 8.07
C GLN A 208 -3.48 34.38 7.83
N ALA A 209 -2.85 35.23 8.65
CA ALA A 209 -2.90 36.68 8.50
C ALA A 209 -2.31 37.12 7.16
N ARG A 210 -1.16 36.54 6.77
CA ARG A 210 -0.52 36.82 5.48
C ARG A 210 -1.41 36.41 4.30
N LEU A 211 -1.95 35.19 4.30
CA LEU A 211 -2.81 34.71 3.22
C LEU A 211 -4.10 35.54 3.10
N ALA A 212 -4.68 35.96 4.23
CA ALA A 212 -5.85 36.84 4.24
C ALA A 212 -5.57 38.22 3.62
N ALA A 213 -4.34 38.73 3.73
CA ALA A 213 -3.90 39.95 3.07
C ALA A 213 -3.55 39.73 1.60
N GLU A 214 -2.79 38.68 1.27
CA GLU A 214 -2.18 38.48 -0.05
C GLU A 214 -3.19 38.02 -1.12
N ILE A 215 -4.15 37.15 -0.77
CA ILE A 215 -5.14 36.62 -1.72
C ILE A 215 -5.94 37.75 -2.41
N PRO A 216 -6.49 38.75 -1.68
CA PRO A 216 -7.10 39.94 -2.29
C PRO A 216 -6.18 40.72 -3.24
N HIS A 217 -4.91 40.90 -2.90
CA HIS A 217 -3.95 41.62 -3.75
C HIS A 217 -3.68 40.86 -5.06
N ILE A 218 -3.51 39.53 -4.99
CA ILE A 218 -3.35 38.68 -6.18
C ILE A 218 -4.58 38.76 -7.08
N ILE A 219 -5.79 38.75 -6.51
CA ILE A 219 -7.04 38.92 -7.28
C ILE A 219 -7.00 40.24 -8.06
N GLU A 220 -6.52 41.32 -7.45
CA GLU A 220 -6.45 42.63 -8.11
C GLU A 220 -5.35 42.69 -9.17
N ASP A 221 -4.16 42.17 -8.89
CA ASP A 221 -3.02 42.16 -9.81
C ASP A 221 -3.25 41.25 -11.02
N GLU A 222 -3.88 40.09 -10.84
CA GLU A 222 -4.28 39.22 -11.94
C GLU A 222 -5.35 39.89 -12.80
N LYS A 223 -6.33 40.57 -12.20
CA LYS A 223 -7.33 41.37 -12.95
C LYS A 223 -6.67 42.48 -13.76
N ARG A 224 -5.69 43.20 -13.20
CA ARG A 224 -4.93 44.24 -13.92
C ARG A 224 -4.10 43.65 -15.06
N THR A 225 -3.50 42.49 -14.83
CA THR A 225 -2.65 41.81 -15.82
C THR A 225 -3.48 41.27 -16.99
N LEU A 226 -4.64 40.67 -16.71
CA LEU A 226 -5.58 40.21 -17.72
C LEU A 226 -6.08 41.36 -18.60
N ARG A 227 -6.48 42.50 -17.99
CA ARG A 227 -6.86 43.71 -18.73
C ARG A 227 -5.75 44.22 -19.66
N ARG A 228 -4.51 44.30 -19.17
CA ARG A 228 -3.34 44.73 -19.97
C ARG A 228 -3.01 43.79 -21.14
N LEU A 229 -3.35 42.51 -21.03
CA LEU A 229 -3.08 41.52 -22.08
C LEU A 229 -4.19 41.49 -23.14
N GLU A 230 -5.43 41.69 -22.71
CA GLU A 230 -6.57 41.94 -23.59
C GLU A 230 -6.33 43.19 -24.44
N GLU A 231 -5.84 44.28 -23.83
CA GLU A 231 -5.43 45.51 -24.52
C GLU A 231 -4.29 45.31 -25.53
N LYS A 232 -3.44 44.28 -25.34
CA LYS A 232 -2.27 44.00 -26.20
C LYS A 232 -2.51 42.88 -27.23
N HIS A 233 -3.74 42.36 -27.36
CA HIS A 233 -4.08 41.23 -28.23
C HIS A 233 -3.13 40.03 -28.13
N ARG A 234 -2.59 39.76 -26.93
CA ARG A 234 -1.76 38.57 -26.68
C ARG A 234 -2.63 37.43 -26.17
N ASP A 235 -2.29 36.20 -26.54
CA ASP A 235 -3.06 35.02 -26.18
C ASP A 235 -3.06 34.81 -24.65
N THR A 236 -4.20 35.06 -24.02
CA THR A 236 -4.42 34.98 -22.57
C THR A 236 -4.35 33.54 -22.05
N LYS A 237 -4.40 32.53 -22.94
CA LYS A 237 -4.37 31.09 -22.60
C LYS A 237 -3.06 30.60 -21.98
N GLN A 238 -1.97 31.37 -22.04
CA GLN A 238 -0.67 30.96 -21.50
C GLN A 238 -0.45 31.32 -20.02
N ILE A 239 -1.30 32.14 -19.42
CA ILE A 239 -1.17 32.54 -18.01
C ILE A 239 -2.10 31.70 -17.15
N VAL A 240 -1.50 30.96 -16.21
CA VAL A 240 -2.26 30.24 -15.19
C VAL A 240 -2.63 31.23 -14.09
N VAL A 241 -3.91 31.55 -13.98
CA VAL A 241 -4.49 32.43 -12.96
C VAL A 241 -4.69 31.61 -11.68
N LEU A 242 -4.14 32.06 -10.55
CA LEU A 242 -4.16 31.35 -9.27
C LEU A 242 -5.31 31.79 -8.37
N SER A 243 -5.79 33.03 -8.50
CA SER A 243 -6.84 33.58 -7.64
C SER A 243 -8.12 32.74 -7.52
N PRO A 244 -8.64 32.08 -8.59
CA PRO A 244 -9.85 31.27 -8.46
C PRO A 244 -9.65 30.05 -7.58
N PHE A 245 -8.43 29.51 -7.52
CA PHE A 245 -8.11 28.30 -6.75
C PHE A 245 -7.80 28.62 -5.28
N LEU A 246 -7.10 29.75 -5.03
CA LEU A 246 -6.79 30.19 -3.67
C LEU A 246 -8.02 30.69 -2.90
N SER A 247 -9.09 31.11 -3.60
CA SER A 247 -10.32 31.61 -2.99
C SER A 247 -11.32 30.51 -2.60
N LEU A 248 -11.03 29.24 -2.89
CA LEU A 248 -11.96 28.11 -2.69
C LEU A 248 -12.05 27.65 -1.23
N LEU A 249 -10.99 27.88 -0.46
CA LEU A 249 -10.91 27.55 0.95
C LEU A 249 -10.57 28.80 1.77
N PRO A 250 -11.05 28.90 3.02
CA PRO A 250 -10.67 30.00 3.90
C PRO A 250 -9.15 29.98 4.21
N PRO A 251 -8.52 31.14 4.42
CA PRO A 251 -7.09 31.24 4.75
C PRO A 251 -6.63 30.40 5.94
N GLU A 252 -7.50 30.21 6.95
CA GLU A 252 -7.26 29.31 8.09
C GLU A 252 -6.97 27.88 7.61
N LYS A 253 -7.84 27.30 6.78
CA LYS A 253 -7.66 25.93 6.26
C LYS A 253 -6.42 25.83 5.36
N LEU A 254 -6.19 26.81 4.49
CA LEU A 254 -5.02 26.83 3.60
C LEU A 254 -3.71 26.85 4.40
N SER A 255 -3.63 27.69 5.44
CA SER A 255 -2.48 27.80 6.33
C SER A 255 -2.18 26.45 7.00
N LEU A 256 -3.21 25.83 7.60
CA LEU A 256 -3.06 24.57 8.33
C LEU A 256 -2.64 23.41 7.40
N ILE A 257 -3.29 23.26 6.25
CA ILE A 257 -2.95 22.22 5.25
C ILE A 257 -1.49 22.36 4.80
N THR A 258 -1.04 23.59 4.54
CA THR A 258 0.32 23.86 4.06
C THR A 258 1.37 23.45 5.09
N ILE A 259 1.16 23.84 6.35
CA ILE A 259 2.08 23.50 7.46
C ILE A 259 2.10 21.98 7.68
N LEU A 260 0.93 21.33 7.75
CA LEU A 260 0.85 19.89 8.00
C LEU A 260 1.47 19.05 6.88
N GLU A 261 1.16 19.36 5.61
CA GLU A 261 1.67 18.59 4.47
C GLU A 261 3.18 18.80 4.24
N LEU A 262 3.70 20.02 4.46
CA LEU A 262 5.13 20.27 4.32
C LEU A 262 5.92 19.51 5.38
N MET A 263 5.42 19.51 6.62
CA MET A 263 6.05 18.79 7.71
C MET A 263 5.92 17.26 7.57
N HIS A 264 4.81 16.76 7.01
CA HIS A 264 4.60 15.34 6.69
C HIS A 264 5.67 14.77 5.74
N LEU A 265 6.26 15.62 4.90
CA LEU A 265 7.20 15.21 3.86
C LEU A 265 8.67 15.17 4.29
N GLN A 266 8.99 15.51 5.54
CA GLN A 266 10.34 15.38 6.08
C GLN A 266 10.84 13.92 6.01
N GLY A 267 12.11 13.73 5.67
CA GLY A 267 12.73 12.42 5.52
C GLY A 267 12.24 11.65 4.30
N SER A 268 11.44 12.28 3.41
CA SER A 268 10.91 11.62 2.22
C SER A 268 11.86 11.77 1.03
N GLY A 269 11.94 10.72 0.21
CA GLY A 269 12.71 10.75 -1.03
C GLY A 269 14.23 10.67 -0.86
N GLY A 270 14.73 10.23 0.30
CA GLY A 270 16.16 9.98 0.56
C GLY A 270 16.96 11.19 1.04
N VAL A 271 16.28 12.26 1.48
CA VAL A 271 16.90 13.45 2.08
C VAL A 271 16.70 13.34 3.60
N ALA A 272 17.79 13.32 4.38
CA ALA A 272 17.71 13.10 5.83
C ALA A 272 16.96 14.22 6.56
N ASP A 273 17.35 15.47 6.34
CA ASP A 273 16.82 16.66 7.06
C ASP A 273 15.93 17.54 6.15
N GLY A 274 15.15 16.90 5.28
CA GLY A 274 14.36 17.65 4.31
C GLY A 274 13.51 16.79 3.38
N MET A 275 13.12 17.41 2.27
CA MET A 275 12.26 16.79 1.27
C MET A 275 12.59 17.30 -0.14
N LYS A 276 12.24 16.48 -1.14
CA LYS A 276 12.29 16.92 -2.54
C LYS A 276 11.25 18.01 -2.78
N THR A 277 11.69 19.21 -3.19
CA THR A 277 10.79 20.37 -3.39
C THR A 277 9.62 20.02 -4.29
N ALA A 278 9.85 19.34 -5.42
CA ALA A 278 8.80 18.97 -6.37
C ALA A 278 7.66 18.15 -5.73
N ARG A 279 8.00 17.25 -4.79
CA ARG A 279 7.03 16.42 -4.06
C ARG A 279 6.24 17.26 -3.06
N ALA A 280 6.90 18.19 -2.37
CA ALA A 280 6.26 19.12 -1.44
C ALA A 280 5.20 19.98 -2.11
N LEU A 281 5.55 20.64 -3.20
CA LEU A 281 4.62 21.53 -3.91
C LEU A 281 3.39 20.75 -4.43
N LEU A 282 3.60 19.55 -4.95
CA LEU A 282 2.52 18.68 -5.45
C LEU A 282 1.59 18.20 -4.34
N ALA A 283 2.14 17.78 -3.20
CA ALA A 283 1.36 17.25 -2.08
C ALA A 283 0.45 18.34 -1.49
N VAL A 284 1.00 19.52 -1.22
CA VAL A 284 0.25 20.67 -0.67
C VAL A 284 -0.89 21.05 -1.63
N GLY A 285 -0.60 21.21 -2.92
CA GLY A 285 -1.64 21.57 -3.92
C GLY A 285 -2.73 20.51 -4.05
N LYS A 286 -2.38 19.21 -3.98
CA LYS A 286 -3.35 18.11 -4.02
C LYS A 286 -4.21 18.04 -2.76
N ALA A 287 -3.63 18.29 -1.58
CA ALA A 287 -4.36 18.30 -0.32
C ALA A 287 -5.40 19.43 -0.28
N VAL A 288 -5.06 20.63 -0.78
CA VAL A 288 -5.98 21.75 -0.93
C VAL A 288 -7.15 21.39 -1.86
N GLU A 289 -6.89 20.78 -3.02
CA GLU A 289 -7.94 20.34 -3.94
C GLU A 289 -8.89 19.31 -3.29
N LEU A 290 -8.34 18.34 -2.56
CA LEU A 290 -9.13 17.29 -1.90
C LEU A 290 -10.02 17.85 -0.79
N GLU A 291 -9.51 18.78 0.02
CA GLU A 291 -10.31 19.43 1.07
C GLU A 291 -11.46 20.26 0.48
N TYR A 292 -11.21 20.99 -0.62
CA TYR A 292 -12.27 21.72 -1.32
C TYR A 292 -13.38 20.79 -1.81
N LYS A 293 -13.01 19.67 -2.46
CA LYS A 293 -13.97 18.65 -2.91
C LYS A 293 -14.80 18.10 -1.75
N ALA A 294 -14.17 17.82 -0.61
CA ALA A 294 -14.87 17.35 0.59
C ALA A 294 -15.88 18.37 1.14
N GLN A 295 -15.49 19.65 1.24
CA GLN A 295 -16.37 20.73 1.70
C GLN A 295 -17.57 20.95 0.76
N MET A 296 -17.35 20.82 -0.53
CA MET A 296 -18.36 20.93 -1.58
C MET A 296 -19.40 19.80 -1.50
N CYS A 297 -18.97 18.56 -1.24
CA CYS A 297 -19.89 17.44 -0.99
C CYS A 297 -20.79 17.71 0.23
N LYS A 298 -20.21 18.24 1.32
CA LYS A 298 -20.93 18.57 2.55
C LYS A 298 -21.93 19.71 2.35
N LYS A 299 -21.56 20.77 1.62
CA LYS A 299 -22.38 21.98 1.41
C LYS A 299 -23.62 21.70 0.56
N ASN A 300 -23.50 20.84 -0.44
CA ASN A 300 -24.58 20.58 -1.38
C ASN A 300 -25.62 19.58 -0.86
N ASN A 301 -25.55 19.18 0.42
CA ASN A 301 -26.40 18.12 1.00
C ASN A 301 -26.49 16.90 0.09
N ILE A 302 -25.42 16.63 -0.67
CA ILE A 302 -25.31 15.38 -1.42
C ILE A 302 -25.29 14.32 -0.34
N SER A 303 -26.42 13.65 -0.16
CA SER A 303 -26.48 12.53 0.73
C SER A 303 -25.45 11.54 0.20
N ILE A 304 -24.32 11.42 0.92
CA ILE A 304 -23.72 10.10 1.06
C ILE A 304 -24.92 9.22 1.41
N PRO A 305 -25.20 8.13 0.68
CA PRO A 305 -26.29 7.23 1.05
C PRO A 305 -26.00 6.70 2.47
N SER A 306 -26.41 7.48 3.46
CA SER A 306 -26.57 7.08 4.84
C SER A 306 -27.86 6.32 4.78
N SER A 307 -27.77 5.03 5.05
CA SER A 307 -28.94 4.17 5.21
C SER A 307 -29.84 4.83 6.24
N SER A 308 -30.85 5.54 5.77
CA SER A 308 -31.99 5.91 6.57
C SER A 308 -32.47 4.62 7.23
N HIS A 309 -32.51 4.63 8.55
CA HIS A 309 -33.08 3.57 9.36
C HIS A 309 -34.41 3.11 8.76
N ARG A 310 -34.42 1.93 8.15
CA ARG A 310 -35.62 1.13 7.99
C ARG A 310 -35.36 -0.24 8.58
N SER A 311 -35.97 -0.43 9.75
CA SER A 311 -36.13 -1.68 10.47
C SER A 311 -37.02 -2.64 9.66
N THR A 312 -36.45 -3.29 8.66
CA THR A 312 -37.04 -4.52 8.12
C THR A 312 -35.99 -5.60 8.22
N ASP A 313 -36.23 -6.49 9.18
CA ASP A 313 -35.47 -7.66 9.59
C ASP A 313 -35.45 -8.77 8.51
N THR A 314 -35.38 -8.37 7.24
CA THR A 314 -35.19 -9.27 6.11
C THR A 314 -33.72 -9.24 5.76
N GLY A 315 -33.00 -10.30 6.10
CA GLY A 315 -31.56 -10.42 5.90
C GLY A 315 -31.13 -9.89 4.53
N PHE A 316 -30.36 -8.79 4.56
CA PHE A 316 -29.71 -8.14 3.40
C PHE A 316 -28.85 -9.13 2.57
N PHE A 317 -28.62 -10.33 3.09
CA PHE A 317 -27.80 -11.41 2.53
C PHE A 317 -28.61 -12.62 2.02
N SER A 318 -29.91 -12.46 1.69
CA SER A 318 -30.67 -13.44 0.89
C SER A 318 -30.47 -13.22 -0.62
N THR A 319 -30.79 -14.20 -1.47
CA THR A 319 -30.82 -14.05 -2.94
C THR A 319 -31.73 -12.91 -3.42
N LEU A 320 -32.79 -12.60 -2.66
CA LEU A 320 -33.62 -11.40 -2.85
C LEU A 320 -32.89 -10.11 -2.42
N GLY A 321 -32.16 -10.14 -1.30
CA GLY A 321 -31.31 -9.05 -0.82
C GLY A 321 -30.20 -8.69 -1.82
N TYR A 322 -29.67 -9.66 -2.57
CA TYR A 322 -28.68 -9.42 -3.61
C TYR A 322 -29.26 -8.74 -4.86
N ARG A 323 -30.49 -9.08 -5.26
CA ARG A 323 -31.21 -8.36 -6.33
C ARG A 323 -31.57 -6.94 -5.90
N ASP A 324 -31.95 -6.74 -4.64
CA ASP A 324 -32.20 -5.43 -4.06
C ASP A 324 -30.89 -4.61 -3.93
N LEU A 325 -29.78 -5.24 -3.54
CA LEU A 325 -28.44 -4.63 -3.52
C LEU A 325 -28.01 -4.23 -4.93
N HIS A 326 -28.22 -5.08 -5.95
CA HIS A 326 -27.95 -4.74 -7.34
C HIS A 326 -28.83 -3.57 -7.83
N ALA A 327 -30.13 -3.56 -7.49
CA ALA A 327 -31.01 -2.44 -7.79
C ALA A 327 -30.55 -1.14 -7.09
N ARG A 328 -30.06 -1.23 -5.84
CA ARG A 328 -29.45 -0.12 -5.10
C ARG A 328 -28.12 0.33 -5.71
N ARG A 329 -27.28 -0.60 -6.20
CA ARG A 329 -26.04 -0.30 -6.94
C ARG A 329 -26.34 0.47 -8.22
N VAL A 330 -27.37 0.07 -8.96
CA VAL A 330 -27.86 0.77 -10.17
C VAL A 330 -28.42 2.17 -9.83
N ALA A 331 -29.17 2.31 -8.72
CA ALA A 331 -29.71 3.60 -8.29
C ALA A 331 -28.63 4.57 -7.77
N ALA A 332 -27.65 4.07 -7.01
CA ALA A 332 -26.50 4.84 -6.53
C ALA A 332 -25.63 5.32 -7.70
N ARG A 333 -25.42 4.46 -8.72
CA ARG A 333 -24.73 4.83 -9.97
C ARG A 333 -25.37 6.04 -10.65
N LYS A 334 -26.70 6.03 -10.78
CA LYS A 334 -27.45 7.12 -11.41
C LYS A 334 -27.36 8.44 -10.63
N PHE A 335 -27.38 8.38 -9.30
CA PHE A 335 -27.23 9.57 -8.46
C PHE A 335 -25.82 10.17 -8.48
N MET A 336 -24.78 9.35 -8.70
CA MET A 336 -23.38 9.80 -8.77
C MET A 336 -23.03 10.47 -10.10
N GLU A 337 -23.51 9.94 -11.23
CA GLU A 337 -23.33 10.58 -12.53
C GLU A 337 -23.89 12.01 -12.52
N ASP A 338 -25.03 12.21 -11.87
CA ASP A 338 -25.65 13.54 -11.70
C ASP A 338 -24.89 14.46 -10.70
N ALA A 339 -24.03 13.90 -9.84
CA ALA A 339 -23.37 14.60 -8.73
C ALA A 339 -21.86 14.86 -8.93
N GLU A 340 -21.18 14.27 -9.93
CA GLU A 340 -19.75 14.52 -10.21
C GLU A 340 -19.51 15.59 -11.30
N ASP A 341 -20.52 15.89 -12.12
CA ASP A 341 -20.41 16.77 -13.30
C ASP A 341 -20.06 18.24 -13.00
N TRP A 342 -19.98 18.65 -11.74
CA TRP A 342 -19.86 20.05 -11.32
C TRP A 342 -18.47 20.48 -10.81
N THR A 343 -17.51 19.55 -10.61
CA THR A 343 -16.13 19.91 -10.20
C THR A 343 -15.05 19.31 -11.11
N SER A 344 -14.43 20.15 -11.94
CA SER A 344 -13.29 19.74 -12.79
C SER A 344 -12.02 19.49 -11.98
N GLU A 345 -11.24 18.48 -12.35
CA GLU A 345 -9.93 18.21 -11.71
C GLU A 345 -8.89 19.31 -12.01
N TRP A 346 -8.02 19.58 -11.03
CA TRP A 346 -6.95 20.57 -11.23
C TRP A 346 -5.78 19.96 -12.00
N SER A 347 -5.19 20.73 -12.91
CA SER A 347 -3.95 20.30 -13.59
C SER A 347 -2.77 20.23 -12.62
N GLN A 348 -1.76 19.40 -12.93
CA GLN A 348 -0.52 19.34 -12.13
C GLN A 348 0.18 20.70 -12.05
N MET A 349 0.13 21.48 -13.14
CA MET A 349 0.67 22.84 -13.16
C MET A 349 0.00 23.74 -12.11
N VAL A 350 -1.33 23.67 -12.00
CA VAL A 350 -2.08 24.43 -10.99
C VAL A 350 -1.74 23.96 -9.59
N ARG A 351 -1.73 22.64 -9.34
CA ARG A 351 -1.36 22.06 -8.03
C ARG A 351 0.02 22.54 -7.58
N VAL A 352 1.01 22.49 -8.47
CA VAL A 352 2.39 22.92 -8.18
C VAL A 352 2.47 24.42 -7.93
N LYS A 353 1.77 25.25 -8.70
CA LYS A 353 1.80 26.70 -8.51
C LYS A 353 1.08 27.13 -7.23
N VAL A 354 -0.07 26.55 -6.92
CA VAL A 354 -0.78 26.75 -5.65
C VAL A 354 0.11 26.30 -4.48
N GLY A 355 0.67 25.09 -4.56
CA GLY A 355 1.60 24.59 -3.55
C GLY A 355 2.86 25.45 -3.42
N SER A 356 3.43 25.92 -4.52
CA SER A 356 4.58 26.84 -4.52
C SER A 356 4.27 28.13 -3.80
N PHE A 357 3.15 28.77 -4.14
CA PHE A 357 2.73 30.02 -3.51
C PHE A 357 2.54 29.86 -2.01
N LEU A 358 1.85 28.79 -1.59
CA LEU A 358 1.58 28.53 -0.18
C LEU A 358 2.87 28.20 0.60
N VAL A 359 3.75 27.37 0.04
CA VAL A 359 5.03 27.01 0.68
C VAL A 359 5.97 28.21 0.74
N ASP A 360 6.03 29.04 -0.31
CA ASP A 360 6.79 30.30 -0.33
C ASP A 360 6.27 31.27 0.74
N CYS A 361 4.94 31.42 0.83
CA CYS A 361 4.32 32.22 1.88
C CYS A 361 4.67 31.71 3.29
N LEU A 362 4.72 30.39 3.47
CA LEU A 362 5.13 29.77 4.72
C LEU A 362 6.63 30.01 5.00
N MET A 363 7.49 29.89 3.99
CA MET A 363 8.93 30.07 4.14
C MET A 363 9.31 31.48 4.61
N ASP A 364 8.63 32.54 4.17
CA ASP A 364 8.98 33.89 4.65
C ASP A 364 8.41 34.22 6.04
N VAL A 365 7.36 33.54 6.50
CA VAL A 365 6.75 33.82 7.83
C VAL A 365 7.20 32.86 8.93
N ALA A 366 7.65 31.66 8.55
CA ALA A 366 8.06 30.65 9.50
C ALA A 366 9.50 30.93 9.94
N THR A 367 9.63 31.46 11.16
CA THR A 367 10.91 31.70 11.83
C THR A 367 11.06 30.83 13.07
N VAL A 368 12.31 30.57 13.45
CA VAL A 368 12.71 29.85 14.65
C VAL A 368 13.82 30.62 15.35
N THR A 369 13.75 30.72 16.68
CA THR A 369 14.82 31.30 17.50
C THR A 369 15.90 30.26 17.74
N ARG A 370 17.10 30.50 17.26
CA ARG A 370 18.27 29.64 17.49
C ARG A 370 19.23 30.32 18.44
N THR A 371 19.65 29.57 19.46
CA THR A 371 20.62 30.01 20.45
C THR A 371 21.92 29.25 20.25
N MET A 372 23.03 29.96 20.06
CA MET A 372 24.35 29.36 19.87
C MET A 372 25.38 30.06 20.76
N ASN A 373 26.26 29.26 21.37
CA ASN A 373 27.41 29.79 22.11
C ASN A 373 28.52 30.17 21.10
N ASP A 374 28.95 31.43 21.09
CA ASP A 374 30.01 31.89 20.20
C ASP A 374 31.34 31.24 20.60
N ARG A 375 31.94 30.48 19.67
CA ARG A 375 33.21 29.77 19.86
C ARG A 375 34.38 30.67 20.25
N LYS A 376 34.30 31.99 20.03
CA LYS A 376 35.37 32.93 20.34
C LYS A 376 35.16 33.72 21.63
N THR A 377 33.91 34.04 21.99
CA THR A 377 33.61 34.88 23.16
C THR A 377 33.02 34.09 24.32
N GLY A 378 32.44 32.92 24.08
CA GLY A 378 31.73 32.13 25.11
C GLY A 378 30.35 32.69 25.47
N ASP A 379 29.88 33.72 24.75
CA ASP A 379 28.58 34.34 24.98
C ASP A 379 27.46 33.59 24.25
N ILE A 380 26.29 33.54 24.90
CA ILE A 380 25.07 32.97 24.32
C ILE A 380 24.43 34.02 23.38
N VAL A 381 24.50 33.77 22.08
CA VAL A 381 23.86 34.61 21.05
C VAL A 381 22.56 33.94 20.60
N THR A 382 21.45 34.69 20.66
CA THR A 382 20.14 34.23 20.15
C THR A 382 19.79 35.01 18.88
N GLU A 383 19.49 34.30 17.80
CA GLU A 383 19.15 34.86 16.49
C GLU A 383 17.84 34.23 15.97
N GLU A 384 16.97 35.02 15.36
CA GLU A 384 15.83 34.48 14.60
C GLU A 384 16.28 34.06 13.19
N GLN A 385 16.06 32.81 12.85
CA GLN A 385 16.41 32.23 11.55
C GLN A 385 15.17 31.67 10.85
N PRO A 386 15.17 31.55 9.50
CA PRO A 386 14.10 30.88 8.79
C PRO A 386 13.97 29.41 9.22
N ALA A 387 12.72 28.96 9.39
CA ALA A 387 12.37 27.60 9.75
C ALA A 387 12.64 26.61 8.60
N PHE A 388 12.43 27.07 7.38
CA PHE A 388 12.61 26.30 6.15
C PHE A 388 13.50 27.10 5.20
N PHE A 389 14.41 26.42 4.53
CA PHE A 389 15.24 27.04 3.51
C PHE A 389 15.40 26.12 2.30
N HIS A 390 15.51 26.72 1.13
CA HIS A 390 15.70 26.01 -0.12
C HIS A 390 17.20 25.81 -0.39
N SER A 391 17.60 24.59 -0.75
CA SER A 391 18.98 24.26 -1.11
C SER A 391 19.05 23.21 -2.21
N TYR A 392 20.26 22.85 -2.62
CA TYR A 392 20.50 21.83 -3.64
C TYR A 392 21.47 20.76 -3.14
N GLU A 393 21.14 19.49 -3.39
CA GLU A 393 22.01 18.35 -3.12
C GLU A 393 22.40 17.66 -4.42
N TYR A 394 23.60 17.06 -4.46
CA TYR A 394 24.04 16.25 -5.59
C TYR A 394 23.85 14.78 -5.24
N LEU A 395 22.96 14.11 -5.96
CA LEU A 395 22.74 12.68 -5.83
C LEU A 395 23.16 12.02 -7.14
N ARG A 396 24.23 11.21 -7.08
CA ARG A 396 24.86 10.56 -8.26
C ARG A 396 25.16 11.55 -9.39
N GLY A 397 25.75 12.70 -9.04
CA GLY A 397 26.11 13.75 -10.01
C GLY A 397 24.97 14.68 -10.47
N TYR A 398 23.70 14.41 -10.11
CA TYR A 398 22.58 15.27 -10.48
C TYR A 398 22.20 16.27 -9.39
N LYS A 399 22.02 17.54 -9.77
CA LYS A 399 21.56 18.62 -8.88
C LYS A 399 20.06 18.46 -8.58
N LEU A 400 19.73 18.19 -7.33
CA LEU A 400 18.37 18.00 -6.82
C LEU A 400 18.01 19.16 -5.88
N GLY A 401 16.94 19.89 -6.19
CA GLY A 401 16.42 20.91 -5.29
C GLY A 401 15.66 20.29 -4.11
N VAL A 402 16.02 20.71 -2.90
CA VAL A 402 15.47 20.21 -1.64
C VAL A 402 15.03 21.38 -0.76
N ILE A 403 13.91 21.21 -0.06
CA ILE A 403 13.55 22.09 1.06
C ILE A 403 14.12 21.42 2.29
N LYS A 404 15.06 22.12 2.95
CA LYS A 404 15.65 21.70 4.22
C LYS A 404 14.99 22.46 5.35
N LEU A 405 14.93 21.81 6.49
CA LEU A 405 14.48 22.45 7.72
C LEU A 405 15.69 22.98 8.45
N ASN A 406 15.49 24.06 9.20
CA ASN A 406 16.49 24.57 10.14
C ASN A 406 16.97 23.39 11.03
N PRO A 407 18.28 23.22 11.26
CA PRO A 407 18.77 22.17 12.15
C PRO A 407 18.04 22.11 13.50
N GLU A 408 17.65 23.26 14.05
CA GLU A 408 16.85 23.31 15.29
C GLU A 408 15.50 22.61 15.11
N ILE A 409 14.83 22.85 13.99
CA ILE A 409 13.56 22.18 13.66
C ILE A 409 13.80 20.73 13.24
N SER A 410 14.89 20.39 12.56
CA SER A 410 15.21 19.00 12.21
C SER A 410 15.54 18.17 13.44
N GLU A 411 16.28 18.74 14.39
CA GLU A 411 16.62 18.13 15.67
C GLU A 411 15.38 18.04 16.56
N ARG A 412 14.55 19.08 16.60
CA ARG A 412 13.25 19.05 17.26
C ARG A 412 12.30 18.08 16.58
N MET A 413 12.21 18.03 15.26
CA MET A 413 11.41 17.03 14.53
C MET A 413 11.97 15.63 14.67
N ALA A 414 13.28 15.49 14.87
CA ALA A 414 13.84 14.20 15.22
C ALA A 414 13.29 13.82 16.59
N LYS A 415 13.38 14.71 17.60
CA LYS A 415 12.88 14.54 18.99
C LYS A 415 11.35 14.37 19.05
N ASP A 416 10.62 15.43 18.70
CA ASP A 416 9.19 15.57 18.41
C ASP A 416 8.88 15.07 16.99
N ALA A 417 8.76 13.77 16.78
CA ALA A 417 8.46 13.30 15.44
C ALA A 417 7.12 13.88 14.93
N LEU A 418 7.10 14.41 13.70
CA LEU A 418 5.93 15.11 13.12
C LEU A 418 5.15 14.28 12.10
N ARG A 419 5.56 13.03 11.86
CA ARG A 419 4.72 12.00 11.20
C ARG A 419 3.54 11.53 12.06
N GLU A 420 3.26 12.30 13.10
CA GLU A 420 2.72 11.86 14.38
C GLU A 420 1.64 12.85 14.87
N THR A 421 1.61 14.05 14.29
CA THR A 421 0.51 15.04 14.39
C THR A 421 -0.74 14.60 13.64
N LEU A 422 -0.63 13.65 12.70
CA LEU A 422 -1.74 13.16 11.89
C LEU A 422 -2.05 11.70 12.27
N HIS A 423 -3.12 11.60 13.04
CA HIS A 423 -3.77 10.38 13.48
C HIS A 423 -3.95 9.34 12.34
N PRO A 424 -3.82 8.01 12.56
CA PRO A 424 -4.18 7.00 11.58
C PRO A 424 -5.59 7.22 11.02
N ARG A 425 -5.69 7.69 9.78
CA ARG A 425 -6.98 7.98 9.13
C ARG A 425 -7.88 6.75 9.00
N HIS A 426 -7.29 5.55 9.05
CA HIS A 426 -7.92 4.28 8.73
C HIS A 426 -7.57 3.24 9.81
N LEU A 427 -8.48 3.06 10.78
CA LEU A 427 -8.45 2.01 11.81
C LEU A 427 -9.46 0.89 11.48
N PRO A 428 -9.37 -0.30 12.10
CA PRO A 428 -10.40 -1.34 11.97
C PRO A 428 -11.80 -0.81 12.29
N MET A 429 -12.81 -1.25 11.54
CA MET A 429 -14.19 -0.81 11.76
C MET A 429 -14.86 -1.64 12.85
N LEU A 430 -15.69 -1.03 13.68
CA LEU A 430 -16.51 -1.73 14.68
C LEU A 430 -17.79 -2.34 14.11
N VAL A 431 -18.18 -1.90 12.91
CA VAL A 431 -19.35 -2.38 12.18
C VAL A 431 -18.95 -2.95 10.83
N LYS A 432 -19.83 -3.76 10.25
CA LYS A 432 -19.64 -4.28 8.90
C LYS A 432 -19.39 -3.13 7.92
N PRO A 433 -18.37 -3.24 7.05
CA PRO A 433 -18.07 -2.20 6.06
C PRO A 433 -19.26 -1.88 5.16
N LYS A 434 -19.26 -0.66 4.63
CA LYS A 434 -20.15 -0.27 3.54
C LYS A 434 -19.86 -1.17 2.34
N PRO A 435 -20.88 -1.87 1.79
CA PRO A 435 -20.69 -2.64 0.58
C PRO A 435 -20.18 -1.78 -0.58
N TRP A 436 -19.37 -2.35 -1.45
CA TRP A 436 -18.90 -1.70 -2.66
C TRP A 436 -20.08 -1.52 -3.65
N LEU A 437 -20.39 -0.25 -3.93
CA LEU A 437 -21.46 0.15 -4.87
C LEU A 437 -20.91 0.72 -6.17
N SER A 438 -19.74 1.33 -6.11
CA SER A 438 -19.02 1.96 -7.22
C SER A 438 -17.52 1.84 -6.98
N TYR A 439 -16.71 2.24 -7.96
CA TYR A 439 -15.25 2.20 -7.92
C TYR A 439 -14.63 3.07 -6.80
N ASP A 440 -15.39 4.00 -6.24
CA ASP A 440 -15.02 5.00 -5.24
C ASP A 440 -16.00 5.07 -4.05
N GLN A 441 -16.97 4.14 -4.00
CA GLN A 441 -17.93 4.02 -2.90
C GLN A 441 -17.97 2.61 -2.33
N GLY A 442 -17.36 2.44 -1.17
CA GLY A 442 -17.35 1.22 -0.38
C GLY A 442 -16.29 1.31 0.73
N GLY A 443 -16.24 0.29 1.59
CA GLY A 443 -15.31 0.25 2.72
C GLY A 443 -15.84 1.04 3.94
N TYR A 444 -15.27 2.22 4.20
CA TYR A 444 -15.67 3.05 5.35
C TYR A 444 -17.05 3.70 5.17
N LEU A 445 -17.66 4.16 6.27
CA LEU A 445 -19.00 4.76 6.23
C LEU A 445 -18.98 6.22 5.76
N TYR A 446 -18.01 7.01 6.26
CA TYR A 446 -17.92 8.45 6.05
C TYR A 446 -16.68 8.83 5.24
N ASN A 447 -15.59 8.08 5.36
CA ASN A 447 -14.39 8.28 4.54
C ASN A 447 -14.54 7.69 3.13
N THR A 448 -14.26 8.49 2.10
CA THR A 448 -14.28 8.01 0.70
C THR A 448 -13.04 7.17 0.40
N THR A 449 -13.23 5.99 -0.19
CA THR A 449 -12.14 5.09 -0.56
C THR A 449 -12.34 4.45 -1.93
N TRP A 450 -11.23 4.10 -2.57
CA TRP A 450 -11.21 3.56 -3.92
C TRP A 450 -11.10 2.05 -3.90
N ALA A 451 -11.88 1.39 -4.76
CA ALA A 451 -11.90 -0.06 -4.93
C ALA A 451 -10.57 -0.58 -5.48
N MET A 452 -9.85 0.21 -6.30
CA MET A 452 -8.54 -0.14 -6.85
C MET A 452 -7.45 0.86 -6.40
N ARG A 453 -6.29 0.34 -6.00
CA ARG A 453 -5.06 1.10 -5.75
C ARG A 453 -4.31 1.28 -7.07
N PHE A 454 -4.15 2.51 -7.53
CA PHE A 454 -3.30 2.86 -8.68
C PHE A 454 -2.38 4.05 -8.33
N LYS A 455 -1.20 4.07 -8.96
CA LYS A 455 -0.18 5.11 -8.75
C LYS A 455 -0.28 6.16 -9.85
N GLU A 456 -1.14 7.17 -9.65
CA GLU A 456 -1.23 8.35 -10.52
C GLU A 456 -1.49 8.03 -12.01
N SER A 457 -2.06 6.86 -12.34
CA SER A 457 -2.39 6.47 -13.72
C SER A 457 -3.83 6.83 -14.06
N GLN A 458 -4.01 7.88 -14.85
CA GLN A 458 -5.34 8.29 -15.33
C GLN A 458 -5.99 7.21 -16.19
N GLU A 459 -5.20 6.49 -16.97
CA GLU A 459 -5.69 5.41 -17.83
C GLU A 459 -6.35 4.31 -17.00
N GLN A 460 -5.70 3.86 -15.93
CA GLN A 460 -6.27 2.87 -15.01
C GLN A 460 -7.60 3.34 -14.41
N GLN A 461 -7.67 4.61 -13.97
CA GLN A 461 -8.89 5.21 -13.45
C GLN A 461 -10.01 5.23 -14.50
N THR A 462 -9.73 5.64 -15.73
CA THR A 462 -10.73 5.70 -16.81
C THR A 462 -11.28 4.32 -17.14
N TYR A 463 -10.40 3.30 -17.29
CA TYR A 463 -10.84 1.93 -17.54
C TYR A 463 -11.68 1.37 -16.39
N LEU A 464 -11.27 1.62 -15.14
CA LEU A 464 -12.00 1.18 -13.95
C LEU A 464 -13.38 1.83 -13.89
N ARG A 465 -13.45 3.15 -14.07
CA ARG A 465 -14.72 3.91 -14.10
C ARG A 465 -15.64 3.35 -15.18
N HIS A 466 -15.13 3.15 -16.40
CA HIS A 466 -15.92 2.61 -17.50
C HIS A 466 -16.40 1.18 -17.22
N ALA A 467 -15.55 0.30 -16.69
CA ALA A 467 -15.98 -1.05 -16.31
C ALA A 467 -17.03 -1.03 -15.18
N SER A 468 -16.93 -0.08 -14.24
CA SER A 468 -17.92 0.13 -13.19
C SER A 468 -19.26 0.61 -13.74
N THR A 469 -19.28 1.54 -14.70
CA THR A 469 -20.52 2.06 -15.29
C THR A 469 -21.23 1.00 -16.12
N GLN A 470 -20.48 0.13 -16.81
CA GLN A 470 -21.03 -1.02 -17.54
C GLN A 470 -21.50 -2.16 -16.63
N GLY A 471 -21.21 -2.13 -15.33
CA GLY A 471 -21.58 -3.20 -14.39
C GLY A 471 -20.68 -4.45 -14.48
N ASN A 472 -19.51 -4.36 -15.09
CA ASN A 472 -18.58 -5.50 -15.24
C ASN A 472 -17.84 -5.85 -13.94
N LEU A 473 -17.90 -4.98 -12.92
CA LEU A 473 -17.15 -5.14 -11.67
C LEU A 473 -17.97 -5.73 -10.51
N GLU A 474 -19.21 -6.17 -10.77
CA GLU A 474 -20.13 -6.62 -9.71
C GLU A 474 -19.58 -7.80 -8.91
N LEU A 475 -18.94 -8.78 -9.56
CA LEU A 475 -18.30 -9.92 -8.88
C LEU A 475 -17.09 -9.50 -8.06
N ILE A 476 -16.35 -8.49 -8.52
CA ILE A 476 -15.21 -7.93 -7.77
C ILE A 476 -15.73 -7.25 -6.50
N TYR A 477 -16.74 -6.38 -6.61
CA TYR A 477 -17.37 -5.72 -5.47
C TYR A 477 -17.93 -6.72 -4.47
N ALA A 478 -18.63 -7.74 -4.96
CA ALA A 478 -19.13 -8.85 -4.16
C ALA A 478 -18.02 -9.55 -3.35
N SER A 479 -16.89 -9.85 -4.00
CA SER A 479 -15.78 -10.55 -3.34
C SER A 479 -15.13 -9.68 -2.26
N LEU A 480 -14.99 -8.37 -2.51
CA LEU A 480 -14.50 -7.41 -1.52
C LEU A 480 -15.46 -7.27 -0.34
N ASP A 481 -16.77 -7.33 -0.59
CA ASP A 481 -17.80 -7.32 0.45
C ASP A 481 -17.70 -8.57 1.34
N VAL A 482 -17.46 -9.75 0.75
CA VAL A 482 -17.24 -11.00 1.51
C VAL A 482 -16.02 -10.87 2.40
N LEU A 483 -14.87 -10.48 1.85
CA LEU A 483 -13.63 -10.31 2.60
C LEU A 483 -13.75 -9.25 3.70
N GLY A 484 -14.44 -8.14 3.41
CA GLY A 484 -14.66 -7.04 4.34
C GLY A 484 -15.64 -7.35 5.48
N SER A 485 -16.61 -8.22 5.22
CA SER A 485 -17.67 -8.55 6.18
C SER A 485 -17.27 -9.65 7.17
N THR A 486 -16.10 -10.28 7.01
CA THR A 486 -15.61 -11.29 7.94
C THR A 486 -15.30 -10.66 9.30
N PRO A 487 -15.97 -11.10 10.39
CA PRO A 487 -15.74 -10.56 11.72
C PRO A 487 -14.44 -11.10 12.33
N TRP A 488 -13.72 -10.25 13.03
CA TRP A 488 -12.50 -10.56 13.75
C TRP A 488 -12.60 -10.12 15.20
N SER A 489 -11.81 -10.74 16.07
CA SER A 489 -11.62 -10.31 17.45
C SER A 489 -10.16 -10.45 17.85
N ILE A 490 -9.73 -9.66 18.84
CA ILE A 490 -8.38 -9.74 19.39
C ILE A 490 -8.28 -10.98 20.29
N ASN A 491 -7.24 -11.79 20.10
CA ASN A 491 -6.94 -12.94 20.93
C ASN A 491 -6.36 -12.49 22.27
N ARG A 492 -7.22 -12.32 23.29
CA ARG A 492 -6.85 -11.85 24.63
C ARG A 492 -5.66 -12.59 25.23
N LYS A 493 -5.66 -13.93 25.20
CA LYS A 493 -4.58 -14.74 25.81
C LYS A 493 -3.22 -14.47 25.19
N ILE A 494 -3.17 -14.34 23.87
CA ILE A 494 -1.93 -13.99 23.15
C ILE A 494 -1.55 -12.52 23.40
N PHE A 495 -2.53 -11.62 23.37
CA PHE A 495 -2.30 -10.20 23.63
C PHE A 495 -1.67 -9.96 25.01
N GLU A 496 -2.16 -10.61 26.07
CA GLU A 496 -1.61 -10.51 27.43
C GLU A 496 -0.14 -10.97 27.50
N LEU A 497 0.20 -12.09 26.85
CA LEU A 497 1.60 -12.56 26.78
C LEU A 497 2.49 -11.63 25.95
N VAL A 498 2.00 -11.15 24.82
CA VAL A 498 2.70 -10.16 23.99
C VAL A 498 2.97 -8.91 24.81
N LEU A 499 2.00 -8.46 25.62
CA LEU A 499 2.12 -7.30 26.48
C LEU A 499 3.16 -7.51 27.59
N GLN A 500 3.17 -8.69 28.23
CA GLN A 500 4.19 -9.04 29.23
C GLN A 500 5.60 -9.04 28.60
N VAL A 501 5.77 -9.69 27.45
CA VAL A 501 7.03 -9.73 26.70
C VAL A 501 7.47 -8.32 26.29
N TRP A 502 6.54 -7.53 25.75
CA TRP A 502 6.80 -6.17 25.33
C TRP A 502 7.27 -5.28 26.49
N ASN A 503 6.58 -5.39 27.63
CA ASN A 503 6.89 -4.65 28.85
C ASN A 503 8.20 -5.10 29.51
N SER A 504 8.64 -6.35 29.29
CA SER A 504 9.97 -6.80 29.74
C SER A 504 11.13 -6.10 29.03
N GLY A 505 10.90 -5.56 27.84
CA GLY A 505 11.92 -4.92 27.00
C GLY A 505 12.93 -5.89 26.36
N GLN A 506 12.82 -7.20 26.58
CA GLN A 506 13.72 -8.20 26.03
C GLN A 506 13.36 -8.57 24.59
N ARG A 507 14.33 -9.15 23.86
CA ARG A 507 14.06 -9.73 22.54
C ARG A 507 13.30 -11.04 22.74
N TRP A 508 12.20 -11.21 22.02
CA TRP A 508 11.48 -12.49 21.97
C TRP A 508 10.94 -12.72 20.57
N CYS A 509 11.25 -13.88 19.97
CA CYS A 509 10.90 -14.17 18.59
C CYS A 509 11.29 -12.99 17.66
N LYS A 510 10.34 -12.46 16.89
CA LYS A 510 10.52 -11.28 16.02
C LYS A 510 10.20 -9.94 16.71
N ILE A 511 9.86 -9.93 18.00
CA ILE A 511 9.65 -8.69 18.76
C ILE A 511 11.03 -8.07 19.07
N PRO A 512 11.29 -6.83 18.61
CA PRO A 512 12.57 -6.18 18.80
C PRO A 512 12.76 -5.72 20.27
N PRO A 513 13.96 -5.88 20.84
CA PRO A 513 14.27 -5.46 22.21
C PRO A 513 14.24 -3.94 22.37
N ALA A 514 14.04 -3.48 23.61
CA ALA A 514 14.05 -2.07 23.97
C ALA A 514 15.41 -1.43 23.77
N VAL A 515 16.46 -2.16 24.14
CA VAL A 515 17.86 -1.80 23.87
C VAL A 515 18.38 -2.71 22.77
N TYR A 516 19.06 -2.12 21.78
CA TYR A 516 19.67 -2.89 20.70
C TYR A 516 20.71 -3.87 21.29
N ASP A 517 20.52 -5.15 21.02
CA ASP A 517 21.19 -6.26 21.69
C ASP A 517 22.54 -6.65 21.08
N LEU A 518 22.88 -6.08 19.91
CA LEU A 518 24.17 -6.31 19.28
C LEU A 518 25.21 -5.27 19.76
N PRO A 519 26.43 -5.70 20.14
CA PRO A 519 27.45 -4.80 20.64
C PRO A 519 27.92 -3.81 19.56
N GLU A 520 28.33 -2.62 20.01
CA GLU A 520 28.95 -1.64 19.13
C GLU A 520 30.31 -2.17 18.62
N PRO A 521 30.63 -2.03 17.32
CA PRO A 521 31.92 -2.46 16.79
C PRO A 521 33.08 -1.73 17.48
N GLY A 522 34.01 -2.48 18.06
CA GLY A 522 35.22 -1.92 18.65
C GLY A 522 36.12 -1.26 17.60
N ARG A 523 36.76 -0.14 17.97
CA ARG A 523 37.77 0.53 17.14
C ARG A 523 39.02 -0.34 17.02
N PRO A 524 39.48 -0.71 15.80
CA PRO A 524 40.72 -1.48 15.62
C PRO A 524 41.95 -0.63 15.96
N ASP A 525 42.95 -1.25 16.57
CA ASP A 525 44.21 -0.57 16.95
C ASP A 525 45.04 -0.10 15.74
N ASN A 526 44.88 -0.74 14.58
CA ASN A 526 45.60 -0.46 13.34
C ASN A 526 44.85 0.48 12.38
N ILE A 527 43.82 1.20 12.83
CA ILE A 527 42.98 2.04 11.97
C ILE A 527 43.74 3.19 11.28
N ASP A 528 44.78 3.70 11.95
CA ASP A 528 45.59 4.82 11.46
C ASP A 528 46.73 4.35 10.53
N THR A 529 47.05 3.04 10.53
CA THR A 529 48.16 2.45 9.76
C THR A 529 47.70 1.60 8.58
N ASP A 530 46.53 0.94 8.65
CA ASP A 530 45.97 0.12 7.57
C ASP A 530 44.66 0.71 7.01
N PRO A 531 44.67 1.21 5.75
CA PRO A 531 43.46 1.68 5.07
C PRO A 531 42.35 0.62 4.97
N LYS A 532 42.69 -0.68 4.87
CA LYS A 532 41.68 -1.75 4.79
C LYS A 532 40.95 -1.93 6.12
N ALA A 533 41.68 -1.96 7.23
CA ALA A 533 41.10 -2.01 8.57
C ALA A 533 40.13 -0.83 8.82
N ARG A 534 40.49 0.38 8.37
CA ARG A 534 39.61 1.56 8.43
C ARG A 534 38.33 1.40 7.63
N ILE A 535 38.41 0.91 6.39
CA ILE A 535 37.23 0.67 5.53
C ILE A 535 36.29 -0.35 6.18
N ILE A 536 36.84 -1.46 6.69
CA ILE A 536 36.06 -2.53 7.35
C ILE A 536 35.38 -1.99 8.62
N TYR A 537 36.08 -1.21 9.44
CA TYR A 537 35.49 -0.59 10.63
C TYR A 537 34.35 0.36 10.27
N LEU A 538 34.54 1.27 9.30
CA LEU A 538 33.49 2.18 8.84
C LEU A 538 32.27 1.44 8.27
N GLN A 539 32.49 0.34 7.55
CA GLN A 539 31.41 -0.53 7.09
C GLN A 539 30.65 -1.17 8.26
N ARG A 540 31.35 -1.75 9.24
CA ARG A 540 30.74 -2.34 10.44
C ARG A 540 29.97 -1.31 11.27
N GLN A 541 30.54 -0.13 11.46
CA GLN A 541 29.89 0.98 12.18
C GLN A 541 28.63 1.43 11.45
N LYS A 542 28.70 1.58 10.12
CA LYS A 542 27.51 1.89 9.29
C LYS A 542 26.44 0.81 9.41
N MET A 543 26.82 -0.47 9.41
CA MET A 543 25.89 -1.60 9.60
C MET A 543 25.27 -1.60 11.00
N HIS A 544 26.04 -1.29 12.05
CA HIS A 544 25.53 -1.19 13.41
C HIS A 544 24.53 -0.04 13.56
N ILE A 545 24.87 1.16 13.06
CA ILE A 545 23.96 2.33 13.07
C ILE A 545 22.67 2.02 12.30
N LEU A 546 22.79 1.39 11.12
CA LEU A 546 21.63 0.97 10.34
C LEU A 546 20.78 -0.07 11.09
N GLY A 547 21.41 -1.06 11.72
CA GLY A 547 20.72 -2.07 12.53
C GLY A 547 19.98 -1.48 13.72
N LYS A 548 20.60 -0.52 14.43
CA LYS A 548 19.96 0.22 15.53
C LYS A 548 18.75 1.03 15.05
N ALA A 549 18.86 1.71 13.90
CA ALA A 549 17.76 2.45 13.30
C ALA A 549 16.60 1.55 12.83
N ASN A 550 16.93 0.39 12.25
CA ASN A 550 15.94 -0.62 11.86
C ASN A 550 15.23 -1.18 13.10
N ASN A 551 15.96 -1.53 14.17
CA ASN A 551 15.39 -2.02 15.42
C ASN A 551 14.40 -1.02 16.02
N HIS A 552 14.74 0.28 16.02
CA HIS A 552 13.82 1.33 16.46
C HIS A 552 12.56 1.41 15.59
N SER A 553 12.70 1.31 14.26
CA SER A 553 11.58 1.33 13.32
C SER A 553 10.64 0.14 13.53
N ASP A 554 11.19 -1.06 13.67
CA ASP A 554 10.44 -2.28 13.95
C ASP A 554 9.72 -2.18 15.30
N ARG A 555 10.40 -1.64 16.32
CA ARG A 555 9.84 -1.49 17.66
C ARG A 555 8.67 -0.50 17.64
N CYS A 556 8.78 0.62 16.94
CA CYS A 556 7.65 1.52 16.72
C CYS A 556 6.49 0.81 16.02
N SER A 557 6.74 0.04 14.95
CA SER A 557 5.69 -0.70 14.24
C SER A 557 4.95 -1.69 15.14
N VAL A 558 5.66 -2.45 15.98
CA VAL A 558 5.07 -3.37 16.95
C VAL A 558 4.24 -2.63 17.98
N ASN A 559 4.71 -1.49 18.47
CA ASN A 559 3.99 -0.67 19.44
C ASN A 559 2.63 -0.19 18.91
N TYR A 560 2.58 0.29 17.66
CA TYR A 560 1.31 0.62 17.01
C TYR A 560 0.33 -0.56 17.00
N LYS A 561 0.81 -1.77 16.69
CA LYS A 561 -0.04 -2.98 16.68
C LYS A 561 -0.58 -3.30 18.06
N ILE A 562 0.27 -3.23 19.10
CA ILE A 562 -0.12 -3.52 20.49
C ILE A 562 -1.14 -2.48 20.98
N GLU A 563 -0.89 -1.19 20.76
CA GLU A 563 -1.83 -0.14 21.16
C GLU A 563 -3.19 -0.29 20.47
N ILE A 564 -3.20 -0.51 19.16
CA ILE A 564 -4.44 -0.74 18.40
C ILE A 564 -5.14 -2.00 18.93
N ALA A 565 -4.41 -3.12 19.10
CA ALA A 565 -4.99 -4.36 19.62
C ALA A 565 -5.57 -4.18 21.03
N ARG A 566 -4.93 -3.39 21.90
CA ARG A 566 -5.45 -3.06 23.24
C ARG A 566 -6.78 -2.30 23.16
N ALA A 567 -6.86 -1.30 22.29
CA ALA A 567 -8.04 -0.46 22.17
C ALA A 567 -9.28 -1.21 21.67
N PHE A 568 -9.08 -2.18 20.78
CA PHE A 568 -10.13 -3.04 20.24
C PHE A 568 -10.31 -4.35 21.03
N LEU A 569 -9.67 -4.49 22.18
CA LEU A 569 -9.81 -5.70 23.01
C LEU A 569 -11.24 -5.81 23.53
N GLY A 570 -11.92 -6.91 23.18
CA GLY A 570 -13.32 -7.17 23.53
C GLY A 570 -14.32 -6.71 22.46
N ASP A 571 -13.91 -5.95 21.45
CA ASP A 571 -14.77 -5.57 20.33
C ASP A 571 -14.68 -6.58 19.18
N THR A 572 -15.77 -6.72 18.43
CA THR A 572 -15.75 -7.35 17.10
C THR A 572 -15.33 -6.30 16.07
N ILE A 573 -14.30 -6.59 15.29
CA ILE A 573 -13.75 -5.67 14.29
C ILE A 573 -13.83 -6.23 12.87
N TYR A 574 -13.85 -5.33 11.89
CA TYR A 574 -13.93 -5.63 10.48
C TYR A 574 -12.85 -4.89 9.69
N PHE A 575 -12.33 -5.54 8.66
CA PHE A 575 -11.29 -5.00 7.79
C PHE A 575 -11.85 -4.74 6.40
N PRO A 576 -12.26 -3.53 6.03
CA PRO A 576 -12.65 -3.25 4.66
C PRO A 576 -11.48 -3.49 3.70
N HIS A 577 -11.74 -4.12 2.55
CA HIS A 577 -10.72 -4.48 1.55
C HIS A 577 -10.85 -3.65 0.29
N ASN A 578 -9.73 -3.44 -0.40
CA ASN A 578 -9.66 -2.97 -1.78
C ASN A 578 -8.68 -3.83 -2.60
N VAL A 579 -8.60 -3.64 -3.90
CA VAL A 579 -7.67 -4.37 -4.79
C VAL A 579 -6.49 -3.51 -5.24
N ASP A 580 -5.36 -4.12 -5.61
CA ASP A 580 -4.38 -3.45 -6.47
C ASP A 580 -4.81 -3.50 -7.96
N PHE A 581 -4.04 -2.88 -8.85
CA PHE A 581 -4.34 -2.88 -10.28
C PHE A 581 -4.35 -4.27 -10.94
N ARG A 582 -3.85 -5.31 -10.24
CA ARG A 582 -3.83 -6.70 -10.71
C ARG A 582 -5.03 -7.50 -10.20
N GLY A 583 -5.79 -6.93 -9.25
CA GLY A 583 -6.94 -7.57 -8.60
C GLY A 583 -6.65 -8.16 -7.22
N ARG A 584 -5.42 -8.13 -6.72
CA ARG A 584 -5.10 -8.71 -5.39
C ARG A 584 -5.72 -7.87 -4.28
N ALA A 585 -6.47 -8.50 -3.38
CA ALA A 585 -7.15 -7.82 -2.28
C ALA A 585 -6.20 -7.49 -1.12
N TYR A 586 -6.42 -6.34 -0.48
CA TYR A 586 -5.67 -5.81 0.66
C TYR A 586 -6.62 -5.10 1.64
N PRO A 587 -6.48 -5.32 2.96
CA PRO A 587 -7.12 -4.49 3.97
C PRO A 587 -6.77 -3.00 3.82
N LEU A 588 -7.74 -2.11 4.05
CA LEU A 588 -7.53 -0.66 4.09
C LEU A 588 -6.78 -0.20 5.36
N PRO A 589 -7.04 -0.72 6.58
CA PRO A 589 -6.24 -0.41 7.77
C PRO A 589 -4.78 -0.90 7.61
N PRO A 590 -3.77 -0.02 7.69
CA PRO A 590 -2.39 -0.39 7.35
C PRO A 590 -1.57 -0.97 8.51
N HIS A 591 -1.94 -0.71 9.77
CA HIS A 591 -1.09 -1.01 10.93
C HIS A 591 -1.33 -2.40 11.52
N LEU A 592 -2.59 -2.77 11.77
CA LEU A 592 -2.99 -4.07 12.29
C LEU A 592 -4.00 -4.69 11.33
N SER A 593 -3.70 -5.86 10.79
CA SER A 593 -4.59 -6.67 9.95
C SER A 593 -4.03 -8.08 9.78
N HIS A 594 -4.88 -9.02 9.34
CA HIS A 594 -4.51 -10.42 9.15
C HIS A 594 -3.48 -10.67 8.02
N ILE A 595 -3.27 -9.71 7.11
CA ILE A 595 -2.19 -9.79 6.11
C ILE A 595 -0.80 -9.44 6.68
N GLY A 596 -0.74 -8.96 7.92
CA GLY A 596 0.49 -8.60 8.61
C GLY A 596 1.43 -9.78 8.88
N ASP A 597 2.44 -9.49 9.70
CA ASP A 597 3.41 -10.47 10.20
C ASP A 597 2.79 -11.47 11.19
N ASP A 598 3.56 -12.49 11.57
CA ASP A 598 3.16 -13.55 12.51
C ASP A 598 2.50 -13.00 13.79
N LEU A 599 3.06 -11.93 14.38
CA LEU A 599 2.46 -11.27 15.55
C LEU A 599 1.05 -10.75 15.24
N SER A 600 0.87 -10.04 14.12
CA SER A 600 -0.45 -9.52 13.72
C SER A 600 -1.48 -10.64 13.54
N ARG A 601 -1.06 -11.79 13.00
CA ARG A 601 -1.91 -12.97 12.77
C ARG A 601 -2.25 -13.68 14.08
N GLY A 602 -1.26 -13.90 14.95
CA GLY A 602 -1.47 -14.52 16.26
C GLY A 602 -2.37 -13.70 17.20
N LEU A 603 -2.38 -12.37 17.04
CA LEU A 603 -3.28 -11.46 17.75
C LEU A 603 -4.73 -11.52 17.27
N LEU A 604 -5.02 -12.11 16.11
CA LEU A 604 -6.34 -12.09 15.49
C LEU A 604 -6.97 -13.48 15.44
N LYS A 605 -8.24 -13.56 15.79
CA LYS A 605 -9.10 -14.75 15.56
C LYS A 605 -10.43 -14.31 14.97
N PHE A 606 -11.23 -15.23 14.44
CA PHE A 606 -12.56 -14.87 13.96
C PHE A 606 -13.43 -14.35 15.12
N GLY A 607 -14.33 -13.41 14.82
CA GLY A 607 -15.29 -12.90 15.81
C GLY A 607 -16.40 -13.90 16.15
N GLU A 608 -16.65 -14.85 15.26
CA GLU A 608 -17.60 -15.94 15.44
C GLU A 608 -16.85 -17.26 15.66
N ALA A 609 -17.23 -18.04 16.67
CA ALA A 609 -16.72 -19.38 16.89
C ALA A 609 -17.63 -20.43 16.24
N LYS A 610 -17.07 -21.56 15.79
CA LYS A 610 -17.83 -22.72 15.27
C LYS A 610 -17.35 -24.01 15.94
N PRO A 611 -18.21 -25.04 16.07
CA PRO A 611 -17.80 -26.31 16.65
C PRO A 611 -16.74 -26.98 15.78
N LEU A 612 -15.75 -27.61 16.42
CA LEU A 612 -14.67 -28.30 15.70
C LEU A 612 -15.20 -29.50 14.88
N GLY A 613 -16.05 -30.31 15.47
CA GLY A 613 -16.35 -31.65 14.97
C GLY A 613 -15.12 -32.56 14.92
N GLU A 614 -15.31 -33.80 14.47
CA GLU A 614 -14.22 -34.78 14.36
C GLU A 614 -13.11 -34.30 13.41
N ARG A 615 -13.51 -33.79 12.24
CA ARG A 615 -12.59 -33.31 11.21
C ARG A 615 -11.87 -32.03 11.62
N GLY A 616 -12.54 -31.10 12.30
CA GLY A 616 -11.90 -29.85 12.73
C GLY A 616 -10.83 -30.06 13.79
N LEU A 617 -11.00 -31.01 14.73
CA LEU A 617 -9.94 -31.35 15.68
C LEU A 617 -8.70 -31.89 14.96
N ARG A 618 -8.89 -32.72 13.93
CA ARG A 618 -7.78 -33.20 13.08
C ARG A 618 -7.09 -32.06 12.36
N TRP A 619 -7.85 -31.14 11.77
CA TRP A 619 -7.30 -29.98 11.06
C TRP A 619 -6.58 -29.00 11.98
N LEU A 620 -7.03 -28.84 13.23
CA LEU A 620 -6.33 -28.02 14.22
C LEU A 620 -4.94 -28.57 14.56
N LYS A 621 -4.79 -29.90 14.66
CA LYS A 621 -3.48 -30.55 14.82
C LYS A 621 -2.59 -30.37 13.59
N ILE A 622 -3.14 -30.56 12.39
CA ILE A 622 -2.40 -30.33 11.13
C ILE A 622 -1.93 -28.87 11.04
N HIS A 623 -2.80 -27.93 11.43
CA HIS A 623 -2.47 -26.52 11.44
C HIS A 623 -1.29 -26.22 12.37
N LEU A 624 -1.29 -26.80 13.58
CA LEU A 624 -0.17 -26.67 14.51
C LEU A 624 1.15 -27.19 13.91
N ALA A 625 1.13 -28.38 13.29
CA ALA A 625 2.31 -28.93 12.63
C ALA A 625 2.80 -28.04 11.48
N ASN A 626 1.88 -27.48 10.68
CA ASN A 626 2.22 -26.54 9.61
C ASN A 626 2.91 -25.28 10.16
N LEU A 627 2.37 -24.67 11.21
CA LEU A 627 2.93 -23.48 11.85
C LEU A 627 4.29 -23.73 12.51
N TYR A 628 4.51 -24.95 13.00
CA TYR A 628 5.80 -25.38 13.53
C TYR A 628 6.88 -25.53 12.46
N GLY A 629 6.49 -25.71 11.19
CA GLY A 629 7.37 -25.96 10.05
C GLY A 629 7.44 -27.43 9.60
N TYR A 630 6.61 -28.32 10.15
CA TYR A 630 6.48 -29.72 9.74
C TYR A 630 5.40 -29.89 8.64
N ASP A 631 5.49 -29.11 7.56
CA ASP A 631 4.52 -29.06 6.47
C ASP A 631 4.80 -30.07 5.33
N LYS A 632 5.89 -30.85 5.42
CA LYS A 632 6.30 -31.85 4.40
C LYS A 632 5.88 -33.27 4.69
N GLY A 633 5.40 -33.55 5.90
CA GLY A 633 4.76 -34.84 6.22
C GLY A 633 3.39 -34.95 5.55
N SER A 634 2.93 -36.19 5.36
CA SER A 634 1.52 -36.48 5.10
C SER A 634 0.64 -35.95 6.25
N PHE A 635 -0.64 -35.74 6.01
CA PHE A 635 -1.53 -35.22 7.06
C PHE A 635 -1.58 -36.11 8.31
N ASP A 636 -1.42 -37.43 8.17
CA ASP A 636 -1.41 -38.34 9.32
C ASP A 636 -0.08 -38.26 10.08
N GLU A 637 1.06 -38.12 9.39
CA GLU A 637 2.36 -37.83 10.04
C GLU A 637 2.33 -36.48 10.78
N ARG A 638 1.66 -35.47 10.22
CA ARG A 638 1.49 -34.16 10.88
C ARG A 638 0.65 -34.28 12.16
N VAL A 639 -0.40 -35.09 12.14
CA VAL A 639 -1.21 -35.38 13.34
C VAL A 639 -0.39 -36.14 14.37
N GLN A 640 0.39 -37.14 13.94
CA GLN A 640 1.27 -37.93 14.79
C GLN A 640 2.35 -37.06 15.46
N PHE A 641 2.96 -36.15 14.71
CA PHE A 641 3.91 -35.16 15.23
C PHE A 641 3.31 -34.38 16.42
N VAL A 642 2.05 -33.94 16.31
CA VAL A 642 1.37 -33.25 17.41
C VAL A 642 1.11 -34.17 18.59
N HIS A 643 0.77 -35.44 18.35
CA HIS A 643 0.59 -36.43 19.41
C HIS A 643 1.88 -36.69 20.21
N GLU A 644 3.03 -36.75 19.52
CA GLU A 644 4.34 -36.94 20.13
C GLU A 644 4.79 -35.74 20.98
N HIS A 645 4.29 -34.54 20.67
CA HIS A 645 4.64 -33.29 21.35
C HIS A 645 3.50 -32.74 22.23
N LEU A 646 2.54 -33.58 22.65
CA LEU A 646 1.45 -33.13 23.53
C LEU A 646 1.98 -32.53 24.82
N ASP A 647 2.98 -33.15 25.44
CA ASP A 647 3.58 -32.62 26.68
C ASP A 647 4.20 -31.24 26.46
N ASP A 648 4.81 -30.99 25.29
CA ASP A 648 5.39 -29.69 24.93
C ASP A 648 4.33 -28.64 24.65
N ILE A 649 3.19 -29.05 24.12
CA ILE A 649 2.03 -28.18 23.89
C ILE A 649 1.42 -27.74 25.23
N TYR A 650 1.22 -28.67 26.16
CA TYR A 650 0.71 -28.35 27.49
C TYR A 650 1.68 -27.43 28.25
N ASP A 651 2.98 -27.74 28.23
CA ASP A 651 4.03 -26.89 28.84
C ASP A 651 4.06 -25.49 28.22
N SER A 652 3.94 -25.38 26.89
CA SER A 652 3.91 -24.10 26.19
C SER A 652 2.70 -23.23 26.55
N VAL A 653 1.58 -23.84 26.96
CA VAL A 653 0.36 -23.11 27.37
C VAL A 653 0.38 -22.76 28.85
N GLU A 654 0.89 -23.63 29.71
CA GLU A 654 0.94 -23.42 31.16
C GLU A 654 2.08 -22.48 31.57
N ASN A 655 3.25 -22.66 30.98
CA ASN A 655 4.46 -21.89 31.29
C ASN A 655 5.07 -21.30 30.00
N PRO A 656 4.36 -20.41 29.29
CA PRO A 656 4.76 -19.92 27.96
C PRO A 656 6.11 -19.20 27.94
N LEU A 657 6.48 -18.52 29.03
CA LEU A 657 7.71 -17.73 29.14
C LEU A 657 8.85 -18.43 29.90
N GLU A 658 8.52 -19.36 30.81
CA GLU A 658 9.46 -19.99 31.75
C GLU A 658 9.67 -21.49 31.51
N GLY A 659 8.77 -22.16 30.79
CA GLY A 659 8.84 -23.59 30.48
C GLY A 659 9.92 -23.95 29.47
N ARG A 660 9.68 -25.01 28.68
CA ARG A 660 10.57 -25.48 27.62
C ARG A 660 10.60 -24.56 26.40
N LYS A 661 9.64 -23.64 26.28
CA LYS A 661 9.54 -22.63 25.21
C LYS A 661 9.53 -23.25 23.81
N TRP A 662 9.01 -24.46 23.68
CA TRP A 662 8.98 -25.22 22.43
C TRP A 662 8.35 -24.43 21.27
N TRP A 663 7.25 -23.71 21.55
CA TRP A 663 6.57 -22.85 20.59
C TRP A 663 7.45 -21.76 19.97
N THR A 664 8.53 -21.32 20.63
CA THR A 664 9.42 -20.27 20.10
C THR A 664 10.32 -20.75 18.97
N GLN A 665 10.46 -22.07 18.79
CA GLN A 665 11.26 -22.69 17.73
C GLN A 665 10.48 -22.85 16.42
N ALA A 666 9.16 -22.62 16.44
CA ALA A 666 8.30 -22.68 15.27
C ALA A 666 8.62 -21.57 14.25
N ASP A 667 8.36 -21.85 12.97
CA ASP A 667 8.48 -20.85 11.89
C ASP A 667 7.55 -19.62 12.13
N ASP A 668 6.34 -19.88 12.61
CA ASP A 668 5.30 -18.91 12.95
C ASP A 668 4.89 -19.04 14.44
N ALA A 669 5.77 -18.57 15.33
CA ALA A 669 5.72 -18.79 16.77
C ALA A 669 4.42 -18.30 17.44
N TRP A 670 3.95 -17.08 17.14
CA TRP A 670 2.76 -16.55 17.83
C TRP A 670 1.48 -17.25 17.40
N GLN A 671 1.35 -17.59 16.12
CA GLN A 671 0.24 -18.41 15.62
C GLN A 671 0.31 -19.84 16.18
N CYS A 672 1.52 -20.41 16.30
CA CYS A 672 1.73 -21.74 16.89
C CYS A 672 1.25 -21.76 18.35
N LEU A 673 1.66 -20.78 19.16
CA LEU A 673 1.20 -20.66 20.55
C LEU A 673 -0.33 -20.49 20.65
N ALA A 674 -0.93 -19.67 19.78
CA ALA A 674 -2.38 -19.51 19.72
C ALA A 674 -3.09 -20.85 19.44
N THR A 675 -2.52 -21.66 18.56
CA THR A 675 -3.03 -23.00 18.23
C THR A 675 -2.82 -23.98 19.38
N CYS A 676 -1.69 -23.94 20.09
CA CYS A 676 -1.46 -24.72 21.31
C CYS A 676 -2.54 -24.45 22.36
N MET A 677 -2.87 -23.17 22.59
CA MET A 677 -3.89 -22.76 23.56
C MET A 677 -5.29 -23.29 23.21
N GLU A 678 -5.67 -23.22 21.94
CA GLU A 678 -6.96 -23.73 21.46
C GLU A 678 -7.01 -25.26 21.48
N LEU A 679 -5.91 -25.94 21.12
CA LEU A 679 -5.84 -27.40 21.14
C LEU A 679 -5.94 -27.94 22.58
N LYS A 680 -5.23 -27.34 23.54
CA LYS A 680 -5.36 -27.71 24.96
C LYS A 680 -6.80 -27.53 25.43
N ALA A 681 -7.39 -26.35 25.20
CA ALA A 681 -8.75 -26.05 25.61
C ALA A 681 -9.79 -27.01 24.99
N ALA A 682 -9.60 -27.40 23.73
CA ALA A 682 -10.43 -28.40 23.08
C ALA A 682 -10.30 -29.79 23.73
N LEU A 683 -9.07 -30.25 24.01
CA LEU A 683 -8.80 -31.56 24.60
C LEU A 683 -9.28 -31.69 26.06
N GLU A 684 -9.26 -30.60 26.83
CA GLU A 684 -9.75 -30.56 28.21
C GLU A 684 -11.26 -30.33 28.32
N SER A 685 -11.92 -29.95 27.22
CA SER A 685 -13.37 -29.78 27.20
C SER A 685 -14.11 -31.12 27.40
N PRO A 686 -15.34 -31.13 27.94
CA PRO A 686 -16.10 -32.36 28.14
C PRO A 686 -16.28 -33.19 26.85
N ASN A 687 -16.40 -32.52 25.72
CA ASN A 687 -16.42 -33.13 24.39
C ASN A 687 -15.61 -32.27 23.40
N PRO A 688 -14.39 -32.71 23.02
CA PRO A 688 -13.52 -31.97 22.09
C PRO A 688 -14.17 -31.67 20.73
N TYR A 689 -15.17 -32.44 20.30
CA TYR A 689 -15.84 -32.24 19.02
C TYR A 689 -16.88 -31.10 19.05
N GLU A 690 -17.42 -30.79 20.23
CA GLU A 690 -18.38 -29.70 20.41
C GLU A 690 -17.71 -28.38 20.82
N TYR A 691 -16.40 -28.40 21.07
CA TYR A 691 -15.63 -27.22 21.41
C TYR A 691 -15.74 -26.15 20.31
N MET A 692 -16.13 -24.94 20.74
CA MET A 692 -16.34 -23.79 19.86
C MET A 692 -15.00 -23.08 19.61
N CYS A 693 -14.40 -23.34 18.45
CA CYS A 693 -13.13 -22.74 18.05
C CYS A 693 -13.35 -21.55 17.12
N ALA A 694 -12.63 -20.46 17.38
CA ALA A 694 -12.62 -19.24 16.55
C ALA A 694 -11.31 -19.02 15.78
N LEU A 695 -10.32 -19.90 15.98
CA LEU A 695 -9.02 -19.76 15.33
C LEU A 695 -9.13 -20.09 13.83
N PRO A 696 -8.62 -19.23 12.93
CA PRO A 696 -8.53 -19.56 11.52
C PRO A 696 -7.54 -20.70 11.30
N VAL A 697 -7.88 -21.64 10.41
CA VAL A 697 -6.94 -22.65 9.89
C VAL A 697 -6.60 -22.27 8.45
N HIS A 698 -5.31 -22.31 8.14
CA HIS A 698 -4.77 -21.86 6.86
C HIS A 698 -4.61 -23.03 5.88
N GLN A 699 -4.92 -22.79 4.61
CA GLN A 699 -4.62 -23.69 3.49
C GLN A 699 -3.85 -22.90 2.44
N ASP A 700 -2.60 -23.32 2.19
CA ASP A 700 -1.67 -22.58 1.34
C ASP A 700 -1.39 -23.33 0.03
N GLY A 701 -1.38 -22.60 -1.08
CA GLY A 701 -0.96 -23.14 -2.38
C GLY A 701 0.56 -23.33 -2.44
N THR A 702 1.04 -24.53 -2.79
CA THR A 702 2.48 -24.78 -2.95
C THR A 702 3.01 -24.09 -4.21
N CYS A 703 3.58 -22.89 -4.03
CA CYS A 703 4.04 -22.02 -5.12
C CYS A 703 2.92 -21.76 -6.15
N ASN A 704 1.88 -21.08 -5.70
CA ASN A 704 0.65 -20.85 -6.47
C ASN A 704 0.90 -20.33 -7.90
N GLY A 705 1.89 -19.45 -8.11
CA GLY A 705 2.29 -19.01 -9.46
C GLY A 705 2.68 -20.15 -10.42
N LEU A 706 3.43 -21.15 -9.95
CA LEU A 706 3.75 -22.35 -10.74
C LEU A 706 2.53 -23.26 -10.91
N GLN A 707 1.62 -23.32 -9.95
CA GLN A 707 0.35 -24.05 -10.10
C GLN A 707 -0.48 -23.49 -11.26
N HIS A 708 -0.65 -22.16 -11.34
CA HIS A 708 -1.32 -21.54 -12.48
C HIS A 708 -0.60 -21.81 -13.80
N TYR A 709 0.74 -21.69 -13.83
CA TYR A 709 1.49 -21.98 -15.04
C TYR A 709 1.39 -23.43 -15.49
N ALA A 710 1.50 -24.40 -14.58
CA ALA A 710 1.39 -25.82 -14.91
C ALA A 710 -0.01 -26.17 -15.42
N ALA A 711 -1.07 -25.57 -14.88
CA ALA A 711 -2.44 -25.74 -15.35
C ALA A 711 -2.67 -25.12 -16.74
N LEU A 712 -2.10 -23.95 -17.01
CA LEU A 712 -2.16 -23.27 -18.33
C LEU A 712 -1.33 -24.02 -19.39
N GLY A 713 -0.08 -24.37 -19.04
CA GLY A 713 0.88 -25.01 -19.94
C GLY A 713 0.63 -26.50 -20.15
N GLY A 714 -0.13 -27.14 -19.25
CA GLY A 714 -0.39 -28.58 -19.31
C GLY A 714 0.85 -29.43 -18.99
N ASP A 715 1.75 -28.93 -18.15
CA ASP A 715 3.04 -29.55 -17.80
C ASP A 715 2.83 -30.70 -16.80
N VAL A 716 2.79 -31.96 -17.26
CA VAL A 716 2.51 -33.13 -16.40
C VAL A 716 3.53 -33.31 -15.26
N GLN A 717 4.83 -33.21 -15.57
CA GLN A 717 5.88 -33.37 -14.55
C GLN A 717 5.88 -32.19 -13.57
N GLY A 718 5.72 -30.96 -14.09
CA GLY A 718 5.58 -29.76 -13.29
C GLY A 718 4.37 -29.83 -12.35
N ALA A 719 3.21 -30.27 -12.85
CA ALA A 719 1.96 -30.41 -12.11
C ALA A 719 2.10 -31.34 -10.89
N LYS A 720 2.84 -32.45 -11.01
CA LYS A 720 3.16 -33.34 -9.88
C LYS A 720 4.00 -32.66 -8.80
N GLN A 721 4.99 -31.83 -9.20
CA GLN A 721 5.88 -31.15 -8.25
C GLN A 721 5.22 -30.01 -7.49
N VAL A 722 4.11 -29.47 -8.02
CA VAL A 722 3.32 -28.40 -7.39
C VAL A 722 1.96 -28.87 -6.85
N ASN A 723 1.82 -30.18 -6.66
CA ASN A 723 0.66 -30.82 -6.03
C ASN A 723 -0.68 -30.64 -6.78
N LEU A 724 -0.66 -30.39 -8.09
CA LEU A 724 -1.87 -30.40 -8.91
C LEU A 724 -2.34 -31.83 -9.21
N ASP A 725 -1.40 -32.76 -9.38
CA ASP A 725 -1.71 -34.18 -9.56
C ASP A 725 -1.72 -34.92 -8.22
N VAL A 726 -2.30 -36.11 -8.19
CA VAL A 726 -2.43 -36.92 -6.97
C VAL A 726 -1.06 -37.46 -6.56
N THR A 727 -0.70 -37.20 -5.31
CA THR A 727 0.52 -37.74 -4.67
C THR A 727 0.19 -38.25 -3.27
N ASP A 728 0.92 -39.27 -2.82
CA ASP A 728 0.76 -39.83 -1.46
C ASP A 728 1.34 -38.91 -0.38
N ARG A 729 2.26 -38.02 -0.76
CA ARG A 729 2.90 -37.02 0.10
C ARG A 729 2.97 -35.68 -0.62
N PRO A 730 2.99 -34.55 0.11
CA PRO A 730 3.16 -33.24 -0.50
C PRO A 730 4.53 -33.16 -1.18
N SER A 731 4.53 -32.87 -2.48
CA SER A 731 5.74 -32.61 -3.25
C SER A 731 6.34 -31.26 -2.87
N ASP A 732 7.67 -31.17 -2.88
CA ASP A 732 8.42 -29.95 -2.61
C ASP A 732 9.25 -29.55 -3.82
N VAL A 733 8.66 -28.75 -4.71
CA VAL A 733 9.29 -28.25 -5.94
C VAL A 733 10.67 -27.63 -5.68
N TYR A 734 10.88 -27.01 -4.52
CA TYR A 734 12.15 -26.36 -4.18
C TYR A 734 13.27 -27.38 -3.95
N THR A 735 12.98 -28.45 -3.22
CA THR A 735 13.94 -29.55 -2.99
C THR A 735 14.18 -30.32 -4.28
N TYR A 736 13.14 -30.53 -5.09
CA TYR A 736 13.28 -31.15 -6.40
C TYR A 736 14.21 -30.34 -7.32
N VAL A 737 14.01 -29.02 -7.42
CA VAL A 737 14.89 -28.14 -8.22
C VAL A 737 16.30 -28.08 -7.64
N ALA A 738 16.48 -28.06 -6.31
CA ALA A 738 17.81 -28.13 -5.71
C ALA A 738 18.57 -29.39 -6.15
N ASN A 739 17.90 -30.55 -6.12
CA ASN A 739 18.47 -31.82 -6.56
C ASN A 739 18.78 -31.83 -8.07
N MET A 740 17.91 -31.25 -8.90
CA MET A 740 18.18 -31.08 -10.34
C MET A 740 19.43 -30.21 -10.58
N VAL A 741 19.59 -29.14 -9.81
CA VAL A 741 20.77 -28.26 -9.91
C VAL A 741 22.03 -29.00 -9.51
N GLU A 742 22.01 -29.78 -8.43
CA GLU A 742 23.16 -30.60 -8.04
C GLU A 742 23.53 -31.63 -9.12
N GLN A 743 22.53 -32.28 -9.74
CA GLN A 743 22.77 -33.19 -10.88
C GLN A 743 23.38 -32.45 -12.08
N ALA A 744 22.84 -31.28 -12.44
CA ALA A 744 23.37 -30.46 -13.53
C ALA A 744 24.76 -29.88 -13.23
N MET A 745 25.15 -29.78 -11.96
CA MET A 745 26.49 -29.41 -11.53
C MET A 745 27.47 -30.59 -11.53
N ALA A 746 27.00 -31.83 -11.35
CA ALA A 746 27.87 -33.01 -11.39
C ALA A 746 28.59 -33.14 -12.74
N GLU A 747 27.93 -32.79 -13.84
CA GLU A 747 28.56 -32.73 -15.17
C GLU A 747 29.66 -31.68 -15.27
N ASP A 748 29.49 -30.53 -14.65
CA ASP A 748 30.49 -29.45 -14.65
C ASP A 748 31.63 -29.74 -13.69
N LEU A 749 31.36 -30.47 -12.61
CA LEU A 749 32.36 -30.99 -11.70
C LEU A 749 33.31 -31.96 -12.42
N LEU A 750 32.78 -32.83 -13.28
CA LEU A 750 33.59 -33.71 -14.15
C LEU A 750 34.44 -32.93 -15.14
N LYS A 751 33.97 -31.76 -15.60
CA LYS A 751 34.72 -30.84 -16.48
C LYS A 751 35.75 -29.98 -15.73
N GLY A 752 35.80 -30.07 -14.40
CA GLY A 752 36.74 -29.32 -13.56
C GLY A 752 36.37 -27.86 -13.31
N ASP A 753 35.09 -27.49 -13.39
CA ASP A 753 34.64 -26.12 -13.10
C ASP A 753 34.92 -25.72 -11.63
N LYS A 754 35.55 -24.54 -11.45
CA LYS A 754 35.94 -23.99 -10.14
C LYS A 754 34.74 -23.87 -9.19
N TYR A 755 33.63 -23.31 -9.67
CA TYR A 755 32.47 -23.01 -8.85
C TYR A 755 31.63 -24.26 -8.58
N ALA A 756 31.51 -25.17 -9.55
CA ALA A 756 30.88 -26.48 -9.34
C ALA A 756 31.54 -27.24 -8.17
N LYS A 757 32.87 -27.22 -8.09
CA LYS A 757 33.64 -27.84 -7.00
C LYS A 757 33.44 -27.12 -5.66
N MET A 758 33.39 -25.79 -5.66
CA MET A 758 33.20 -24.98 -4.45
C MET A 758 31.81 -25.15 -3.81
N LEU A 759 30.80 -25.38 -4.67
CA LEU A 759 29.37 -25.42 -4.31
C LEU A 759 28.83 -26.85 -4.12
N GLN A 760 29.65 -27.89 -4.34
CA GLN A 760 29.25 -29.29 -4.20
C GLN A 760 28.67 -29.57 -2.80
N GLY A 761 27.44 -30.09 -2.74
CA GLY A 761 26.73 -30.40 -1.49
C GLY A 761 26.27 -29.17 -0.69
N LYS A 762 26.37 -27.96 -1.26
CA LYS A 762 25.96 -26.70 -0.61
C LYS A 762 24.64 -26.15 -1.16
N ILE A 763 24.07 -26.75 -2.21
CA ILE A 763 22.83 -26.29 -2.85
C ILE A 763 21.62 -26.87 -2.10
N SER A 764 21.25 -26.21 -1.01
CA SER A 764 20.06 -26.58 -0.23
C SER A 764 18.77 -25.94 -0.75
N ARG A 765 17.62 -26.50 -0.35
CA ARG A 765 16.28 -25.91 -0.53
C ARG A 765 16.25 -24.41 -0.23
N LYS A 766 16.85 -23.99 0.89
CA LYS A 766 16.85 -22.58 1.34
C LYS A 766 17.53 -21.63 0.35
N VAL A 767 18.60 -22.10 -0.32
CA VAL A 767 19.35 -21.30 -1.31
C VAL A 767 18.52 -21.03 -2.56
N VAL A 768 17.76 -22.02 -3.05
CA VAL A 768 17.00 -21.91 -4.30
C VAL A 768 15.56 -21.42 -4.12
N LYS A 769 14.97 -21.57 -2.91
CA LYS A 769 13.55 -21.28 -2.62
C LYS A 769 13.11 -19.91 -3.14
N GLN A 770 13.85 -18.86 -2.78
CA GLN A 770 13.48 -17.48 -3.15
C GLN A 770 13.54 -17.26 -4.67
N THR A 771 14.56 -17.80 -5.34
CA THR A 771 14.73 -17.66 -6.79
C THR A 771 13.66 -18.44 -7.56
N VAL A 772 13.37 -19.68 -7.16
CA VAL A 772 12.29 -20.48 -7.76
C VAL A 772 10.94 -19.78 -7.60
N MET A 773 10.65 -19.28 -6.40
CA MET A 773 9.41 -18.57 -6.09
C MET A 773 9.25 -17.26 -6.89
N THR A 774 10.35 -16.54 -7.14
CA THR A 774 10.28 -15.23 -7.82
C THR A 774 10.42 -15.32 -9.34
N THR A 775 10.93 -16.43 -9.88
CA THR A 775 11.09 -16.61 -11.33
C THR A 775 9.76 -16.62 -12.07
N VAL A 776 8.74 -17.26 -11.51
CA VAL A 776 7.37 -17.18 -12.06
C VAL A 776 6.79 -15.77 -12.05
N TYR A 777 7.32 -14.92 -11.18
CA TYR A 777 6.93 -13.52 -11.06
C TYR A 777 7.88 -12.56 -11.79
N GLY A 778 8.64 -13.07 -12.77
CA GLY A 778 9.42 -12.24 -13.69
C GLY A 778 10.74 -11.73 -13.13
N VAL A 779 11.35 -12.43 -12.16
CA VAL A 779 12.72 -12.11 -11.73
C VAL A 779 13.68 -12.20 -12.92
N THR A 780 14.57 -11.23 -13.04
CA THR A 780 15.65 -11.26 -14.05
C THR A 780 16.83 -12.08 -13.54
N PHE A 781 17.77 -12.40 -14.42
CA PHE A 781 19.03 -13.06 -14.03
C PHE A 781 19.77 -12.31 -12.91
N ILE A 782 19.82 -10.97 -12.99
CA ILE A 782 20.45 -10.11 -11.99
C ILE A 782 19.76 -10.27 -10.64
N GLY A 783 18.42 -10.14 -10.60
CA GLY A 783 17.67 -10.32 -9.38
C GLY A 783 17.79 -11.75 -8.79
N ALA A 784 17.83 -12.78 -9.65
CA ALA A 784 18.05 -14.16 -9.21
C ALA A 784 19.44 -14.34 -8.56
N ARG A 785 20.49 -13.77 -9.17
CA ARG A 785 21.85 -13.76 -8.62
C ARG A 785 21.88 -13.11 -7.25
N ASP A 786 21.30 -11.92 -7.10
CA ASP A 786 21.38 -11.16 -5.84
C ASP A 786 20.68 -11.89 -4.69
N GLN A 787 19.55 -12.56 -4.99
CA GLN A 787 18.85 -13.40 -4.02
C GLN A 787 19.72 -14.58 -3.55
N ILE A 788 20.37 -15.27 -4.49
CA ILE A 788 21.25 -16.40 -4.17
C ILE A 788 22.49 -15.91 -3.43
N GLU A 789 23.10 -14.80 -3.86
CA GLU A 789 24.26 -14.20 -3.22
C GLU A 789 23.98 -13.88 -1.76
N LYS A 790 22.80 -13.30 -1.47
CA LYS A 790 22.36 -13.06 -0.09
C LYS A 790 22.31 -14.36 0.71
N GLN A 791 21.68 -15.42 0.18
CA GLN A 791 21.61 -16.72 0.87
C GLN A 791 22.98 -17.37 1.08
N LEU A 792 23.91 -17.23 0.13
CA LEU A 792 25.28 -17.73 0.25
C LEU A 792 26.07 -16.94 1.30
N LYS A 793 25.94 -15.61 1.33
CA LYS A 793 26.54 -14.77 2.38
C LYS A 793 26.01 -15.10 3.77
N ASP A 794 24.70 -15.32 3.90
CA ASP A 794 24.07 -15.67 5.17
C ASP A 794 24.51 -17.05 5.70
N ARG A 795 24.90 -17.98 4.82
CA ARG A 795 25.46 -19.29 5.22
C ARG A 795 26.90 -19.22 5.70
N GLY A 796 27.71 -18.30 5.16
CA GLY A 796 29.11 -18.11 5.56
C GLY A 796 30.08 -19.25 5.16
N ASP A 797 29.64 -20.21 4.35
CA ASP A 797 30.40 -21.38 3.90
C ASP A 797 31.21 -21.15 2.60
N ILE A 798 31.14 -19.92 2.06
CA ILE A 798 31.85 -19.46 0.87
C ILE A 798 32.49 -18.09 1.19
N PRO A 799 33.75 -17.85 0.76
CA PRO A 799 34.37 -16.54 0.92
C PRO A 799 33.52 -15.42 0.29
N ALA A 800 33.33 -14.32 1.01
CA ALA A 800 32.46 -13.22 0.59
C ALA A 800 32.82 -12.64 -0.79
N GLU A 801 34.12 -12.65 -1.15
CA GLU A 801 34.64 -12.18 -2.43
C GLU A 801 34.23 -13.09 -3.61
N GLU A 802 34.02 -14.39 -3.35
CA GLU A 802 33.65 -15.39 -4.36
C GLU A 802 32.14 -15.57 -4.46
N CYS A 803 31.37 -15.10 -3.46
CA CYS A 803 29.91 -15.26 -3.41
C CYS A 803 29.19 -14.71 -4.64
N TRP A 804 29.67 -13.61 -5.23
CA TRP A 804 29.02 -12.99 -6.39
C TRP A 804 29.13 -13.87 -7.66
N LEU A 805 30.32 -14.42 -7.91
CA LEU A 805 30.57 -15.31 -9.06
C LEU A 805 29.93 -16.69 -8.84
N ALA A 806 30.00 -17.22 -7.61
CA ALA A 806 29.32 -18.44 -7.23
C ALA A 806 27.80 -18.32 -7.40
N ALA A 807 27.20 -17.22 -6.92
CA ALA A 807 25.77 -16.95 -7.09
C ALA A 807 25.39 -16.82 -8.57
N SER A 808 26.22 -16.18 -9.39
CA SER A 808 26.00 -16.07 -10.83
C SER A 808 25.97 -17.44 -11.53
N TYR A 809 26.85 -18.36 -11.13
CA TYR A 809 26.87 -19.73 -11.64
C TYR A 809 25.60 -20.50 -11.24
N VAL A 810 25.23 -20.48 -9.95
CA VAL A 810 24.03 -21.16 -9.44
C VAL A 810 22.77 -20.59 -10.08
N ALA A 811 22.66 -19.26 -10.23
CA ALA A 811 21.51 -18.61 -10.86
C ALA A 811 21.28 -19.12 -12.29
N LYS A 812 22.34 -19.29 -13.09
CA LYS A 812 22.22 -19.86 -14.45
C LYS A 812 21.69 -21.29 -14.41
N LYS A 813 22.20 -22.13 -13.51
CA LYS A 813 21.77 -23.53 -13.37
C LYS A 813 20.33 -23.65 -12.89
N VAL A 814 19.93 -22.86 -11.87
CA VAL A 814 18.56 -22.82 -11.34
C VAL A 814 17.56 -22.43 -12.43
N LEU A 815 17.82 -21.33 -13.17
CA LEU A 815 16.93 -20.87 -14.24
C LEU A 815 16.84 -21.88 -15.39
N GLY A 816 17.92 -22.59 -15.70
CA GLY A 816 17.93 -23.69 -16.66
C GLY A 816 17.00 -24.84 -16.21
N CYS A 817 17.21 -25.35 -15.00
CA CYS A 817 16.44 -26.49 -14.46
C CYS A 817 14.93 -26.19 -14.34
N ILE A 818 14.56 -24.97 -13.93
CA ILE A 818 13.15 -24.54 -13.88
C ILE A 818 12.54 -24.56 -15.30
N GLY A 819 13.29 -24.06 -16.29
CA GLY A 819 12.83 -24.02 -17.68
C GLY A 819 12.62 -25.41 -18.28
N ASP A 820 13.39 -26.40 -17.85
CA ASP A 820 13.24 -27.79 -18.29
C ASP A 820 12.05 -28.48 -17.59
N LEU A 821 11.83 -28.20 -16.30
CA LEU A 821 10.71 -28.74 -15.52
C LEU A 821 9.35 -28.18 -15.95
N PHE A 822 9.30 -26.90 -16.33
CA PHE A 822 8.07 -26.18 -16.71
C PHE A 822 8.19 -25.60 -18.12
N LYS A 823 8.30 -26.49 -19.11
CA LYS A 823 8.48 -26.10 -20.51
C LYS A 823 7.27 -25.31 -21.03
N GLY A 824 6.05 -25.78 -20.80
CA GLY A 824 4.82 -25.09 -21.18
C GLY A 824 4.71 -23.71 -20.52
N ALA A 825 5.06 -23.60 -19.24
CA ALA A 825 5.14 -22.31 -18.55
C ALA A 825 6.13 -21.34 -19.22
N LYS A 826 7.33 -21.82 -19.58
CA LYS A 826 8.36 -21.02 -20.25
C LYS A 826 7.91 -20.55 -21.64
N ASP A 827 7.22 -21.41 -22.38
CA ASP A 827 6.66 -21.09 -23.69
C ASP A 827 5.56 -20.01 -23.56
N ILE A 828 4.68 -20.12 -22.56
CA ILE A 828 3.66 -19.11 -22.24
C ILE A 828 4.31 -17.79 -21.82
N GLN A 829 5.31 -17.79 -20.95
CA GLN A 829 6.03 -16.57 -20.54
C GLN A 829 6.67 -15.86 -21.74
N THR A 830 7.28 -16.65 -22.64
CA THR A 830 7.90 -16.14 -23.87
C THR A 830 6.86 -15.55 -24.82
N TRP A 831 5.71 -16.22 -24.96
CA TRP A 831 4.57 -15.74 -25.73
C TRP A 831 4.03 -14.42 -25.17
N LEU A 832 3.69 -14.36 -23.88
CA LEU A 832 3.23 -13.14 -23.20
C LEU A 832 4.23 -11.99 -23.38
N ASN A 833 5.52 -12.22 -23.12
CA ASN A 833 6.56 -11.20 -23.26
C ASN A 833 6.65 -10.65 -24.71
N THR A 834 6.61 -11.54 -25.70
CA THR A 834 6.68 -11.18 -27.11
C THR A 834 5.45 -10.39 -27.55
N THR A 835 4.25 -10.86 -27.19
CA THR A 835 2.98 -10.19 -27.45
C THR A 835 2.94 -8.79 -26.84
N ALA A 836 3.33 -8.65 -25.56
CA ALA A 836 3.41 -7.35 -24.89
C ALA A 836 4.40 -6.40 -25.57
N ARG A 837 5.54 -6.91 -26.06
CA ARG A 837 6.51 -6.11 -26.81
C ARG A 837 5.96 -5.62 -28.15
N LEU A 838 5.19 -6.44 -28.86
CA LEU A 838 4.55 -6.07 -30.12
C LEU A 838 3.45 -5.04 -29.89
N ILE A 839 2.58 -5.26 -28.90
CA ILE A 839 1.53 -4.31 -28.48
C ILE A 839 2.16 -2.96 -28.14
N ALA A 840 3.21 -2.94 -27.32
CA ALA A 840 3.89 -1.70 -26.91
C ALA A 840 4.55 -0.94 -28.07
N LYS A 841 4.88 -1.63 -29.17
CA LYS A 841 5.46 -1.03 -30.39
C LYS A 841 4.41 -0.62 -31.42
N SER A 842 3.14 -0.97 -31.21
CA SER A 842 2.03 -0.69 -32.12
C SER A 842 1.47 0.72 -31.96
N ILE A 843 0.90 1.25 -33.04
CA ILE A 843 0.31 2.59 -33.13
C ILE A 843 -1.13 2.46 -33.64
N PRO A 844 -2.13 3.10 -32.99
CA PRO A 844 -3.50 3.12 -33.50
C PRO A 844 -3.61 3.79 -34.88
N PRO A 845 -4.57 3.39 -35.73
CA PRO A 845 -4.69 3.91 -37.10
C PRO A 845 -4.90 5.44 -37.15
N ASP A 846 -5.80 5.98 -36.33
CA ASP A 846 -6.12 7.41 -36.27
C ASP A 846 -4.88 8.27 -35.91
N ARG A 847 -4.02 7.73 -35.04
CA ARG A 847 -2.78 8.39 -34.61
C ARG A 847 -1.69 8.27 -35.67
N LEU A 848 -1.69 7.18 -36.41
CA LEU A 848 -0.73 6.95 -37.47
C LEU A 848 -0.92 7.95 -38.62
N GLU A 849 -2.17 8.17 -39.04
CA GLU A 849 -2.49 9.18 -40.06
C GLU A 849 -2.04 10.57 -39.62
N ALA A 850 -2.34 10.95 -38.38
CA ALA A 850 -1.91 12.23 -37.82
C ALA A 850 -0.37 12.36 -37.73
N ALA A 851 0.36 11.25 -37.50
CA ALA A 851 1.82 11.24 -37.42
C ALA A 851 2.49 11.44 -38.79
N ILE A 852 1.89 10.85 -39.83
CA ILE A 852 2.36 10.91 -41.22
C ILE A 852 2.00 12.27 -41.85
N ASN A 853 0.74 12.72 -41.67
CA ASN A 853 0.18 13.88 -42.36
C ASN A 853 0.48 15.24 -41.71
N LYS A 854 1.21 15.27 -40.57
CA LYS A 854 1.55 16.53 -39.90
C LYS A 854 2.43 17.40 -40.81
N PRO A 855 1.97 18.58 -41.29
CA PRO A 855 2.73 19.41 -42.22
C PRO A 855 4.03 19.86 -41.55
N ILE A 856 5.13 19.80 -42.31
CA ILE A 856 6.40 20.42 -41.89
C ILE A 856 6.09 21.90 -41.73
N SER A 857 6.11 22.41 -40.48
CA SER A 857 6.04 23.84 -40.21
C SER A 857 7.22 24.53 -40.90
N ARG A 858 7.02 24.95 -42.15
CA ARG A 858 7.93 25.83 -42.89
C ARG A 858 7.78 27.24 -42.34
N SER A 859 8.16 27.45 -41.08
CA SER A 859 8.52 28.79 -40.63
C SER A 859 9.85 29.14 -41.31
N PRO A 860 9.96 30.21 -42.14
CA PRO A 860 11.14 30.50 -42.95
C PRO A 860 12.43 30.80 -42.17
N LYS A 861 12.40 30.72 -40.82
CA LYS A 861 13.51 31.07 -39.93
C LYS A 861 13.88 29.98 -38.91
N ALA A 862 13.21 28.83 -38.89
CA ALA A 862 13.60 27.72 -38.03
C ALA A 862 14.49 26.74 -38.80
N LYS A 863 15.78 26.64 -38.43
CA LYS A 863 16.63 25.54 -38.88
C LYS A 863 15.95 24.22 -38.49
N VAL A 864 15.55 23.40 -39.46
CA VAL A 864 15.10 22.03 -39.22
C VAL A 864 16.27 21.29 -38.58
N GLY A 865 16.21 21.11 -37.26
CA GLY A 865 17.22 20.35 -36.54
C GLY A 865 17.12 18.86 -36.91
N PRO A 866 18.21 18.08 -36.75
CA PRO A 866 18.20 16.62 -36.99
C PRO A 866 17.24 15.82 -36.08
N LYS A 867 16.45 16.47 -35.22
CA LYS A 867 15.53 15.86 -34.24
C LYS A 867 14.09 15.63 -34.77
N ASP A 868 13.69 16.20 -35.91
CA ASP A 868 12.31 16.12 -36.46
C ASP A 868 12.12 15.10 -37.59
N THR A 869 12.84 13.98 -37.53
CA THR A 869 12.65 12.86 -38.46
C THR A 869 11.30 12.17 -38.24
N ILE A 870 10.72 11.58 -39.30
CA ILE A 870 9.46 10.80 -39.24
C ILE A 870 9.58 9.67 -38.19
N LEU A 871 10.76 9.07 -38.05
CA LEU A 871 11.03 7.99 -37.08
C LEU A 871 10.83 8.45 -35.63
N ASN A 872 11.33 9.64 -35.29
CA ASN A 872 11.16 10.22 -33.95
C ASN A 872 9.70 10.61 -33.66
N ARG A 873 8.91 10.90 -34.70
CA ARG A 873 7.46 11.11 -34.57
C ARG A 873 6.75 9.79 -34.28
N LEU A 874 7.03 8.74 -35.07
CA LEU A 874 6.45 7.42 -34.87
C LEU A 874 6.77 6.84 -33.49
N LYS A 875 8.02 6.95 -33.02
CA LYS A 875 8.41 6.53 -31.66
C LYS A 875 7.61 7.23 -30.55
N LYS A 876 7.21 8.50 -30.75
CA LYS A 876 6.40 9.24 -29.76
C LYS A 876 4.94 8.79 -29.74
N GLU A 877 4.44 8.26 -30.85
CA GLU A 877 3.06 7.76 -30.98
C GLU A 877 2.91 6.30 -30.52
N GLN A 878 4.00 5.61 -30.15
CA GLN A 878 3.99 4.29 -29.48
C GLN A 878 3.50 4.42 -28.03
N MET A 879 2.21 4.67 -27.89
CA MET A 879 1.54 4.97 -26.62
C MET A 879 0.67 3.84 -26.09
N THR A 880 0.57 2.75 -26.84
CA THR A 880 -0.29 1.59 -26.57
C THR A 880 0.22 0.79 -25.39
N SER A 881 -0.53 0.75 -24.29
CA SER A 881 -0.27 -0.07 -23.11
C SER A 881 -0.86 -1.48 -23.32
N VAL A 882 -0.31 -2.46 -22.59
CA VAL A 882 -0.95 -3.79 -22.53
C VAL A 882 -2.16 -3.70 -21.60
N VAL A 883 -3.32 -4.08 -22.15
CA VAL A 883 -4.61 -4.06 -21.45
C VAL A 883 -5.32 -5.38 -21.68
N TRP A 884 -5.74 -6.04 -20.61
CA TRP A 884 -6.55 -7.25 -20.64
C TRP A 884 -7.63 -7.22 -19.57
N THR A 885 -8.63 -8.07 -19.72
CA THR A 885 -9.72 -8.19 -18.75
C THR A 885 -9.61 -9.51 -18.00
N THR A 886 -9.71 -9.47 -16.68
CA THR A 886 -9.79 -10.70 -15.87
C THR A 886 -11.08 -11.48 -16.19
N PRO A 887 -11.13 -12.79 -15.93
CA PRO A 887 -12.37 -13.57 -16.09
C PRO A 887 -13.56 -13.04 -15.27
N LEU A 888 -13.32 -12.24 -14.23
CA LEU A 888 -14.34 -11.59 -13.40
C LEU A 888 -14.74 -10.19 -13.89
N GLY A 889 -14.18 -9.71 -15.00
CA GLY A 889 -14.54 -8.42 -15.61
C GLY A 889 -13.69 -7.23 -15.17
N LEU A 890 -12.71 -7.40 -14.27
CA LEU A 890 -11.77 -6.34 -13.89
C LEU A 890 -10.82 -6.00 -15.05
N PRO A 891 -10.78 -4.74 -15.55
CA PRO A 891 -9.80 -4.33 -16.55
C PRO A 891 -8.45 -4.09 -15.90
N ILE A 892 -7.41 -4.69 -16.45
CA ILE A 892 -6.03 -4.50 -16.01
C ILE A 892 -5.26 -3.75 -17.08
N VAL A 893 -4.70 -2.61 -16.68
CA VAL A 893 -3.89 -1.75 -17.54
C VAL A 893 -2.50 -1.66 -16.94
N GLN A 894 -1.45 -1.97 -17.72
CA GLN A 894 -0.07 -1.81 -17.26
C GLN A 894 0.35 -0.32 -17.28
N PRO A 895 0.69 0.29 -16.13
CA PRO A 895 0.95 1.74 -16.02
C PRO A 895 2.37 2.14 -16.46
N TYR A 896 3.12 1.26 -17.12
CA TYR A 896 4.54 1.47 -17.40
C TYR A 896 4.75 2.40 -18.60
N ARG A 897 4.81 3.70 -18.33
CA ARG A 897 5.06 4.77 -19.31
C ARG A 897 6.46 5.36 -19.20
N ALA A 898 7.00 5.85 -20.31
CA ALA A 898 8.27 6.57 -20.39
C ALA A 898 8.04 8.06 -20.07
N THR A 899 7.63 8.33 -18.83
CA THR A 899 7.17 9.66 -18.44
C THR A 899 8.31 10.68 -18.48
N ARG A 900 8.14 11.71 -19.30
CA ARG A 900 9.12 12.80 -19.40
C ARG A 900 8.90 13.78 -18.26
N ARG A 901 9.98 14.08 -17.54
CA ARG A 901 9.99 15.16 -16.56
C ARG A 901 10.11 16.49 -17.30
N ARG A 902 9.22 17.44 -17.03
CA ARG A 902 9.30 18.81 -17.53
C ARG A 902 9.78 19.73 -16.42
N GLN A 903 10.59 20.72 -16.79
CA GLN A 903 10.95 21.81 -15.90
C GLN A 903 9.77 22.78 -15.80
N ILE A 904 9.27 23.01 -14.59
CA ILE A 904 8.23 23.99 -14.28
C ILE A 904 8.86 25.09 -13.43
N MET A 905 8.79 26.34 -13.89
CA MET A 905 9.22 27.49 -13.11
C MET A 905 8.17 27.80 -12.03
N THR A 906 8.61 27.79 -10.79
CA THR A 906 7.81 28.08 -9.59
C THR A 906 8.42 29.30 -8.88
N SER A 907 7.78 29.83 -7.82
CA SER A 907 8.34 30.96 -7.08
C SER A 907 9.68 30.62 -6.41
N LEU A 908 9.85 29.35 -5.99
CA LEU A 908 11.07 28.88 -5.33
C LEU A 908 12.18 28.49 -6.31
N GLN A 909 11.88 27.62 -7.27
CA GLN A 909 12.86 27.13 -8.24
C GLN A 909 12.21 26.56 -9.49
N THR A 910 13.01 26.07 -10.42
CA THR A 910 12.52 25.26 -11.53
C THR A 910 12.53 23.77 -11.13
N VAL A 911 11.34 23.19 -10.94
CA VAL A 911 11.18 21.78 -10.52
C VAL A 911 10.96 20.87 -11.72
N TYR A 912 11.56 19.67 -11.68
CA TYR A 912 11.29 18.62 -12.66
C TYR A 912 10.10 17.79 -12.22
N ILE A 913 8.97 17.95 -12.89
CA ILE A 913 7.73 17.24 -12.60
C ILE A 913 7.30 16.43 -13.81
N SER A 914 6.93 15.18 -13.57
CA SER A 914 6.19 14.37 -14.52
C SER A 914 4.72 14.74 -14.41
N ASP A 915 4.12 15.13 -15.51
CA ASP A 915 2.67 15.27 -15.60
C ASP A 915 2.05 13.91 -15.93
N PRO A 916 1.32 13.26 -15.01
CA PRO A 916 0.70 11.95 -15.27
C PRO A 916 -0.43 12.01 -16.30
N THR A 917 -0.99 13.21 -16.55
CA THR A 917 -2.02 13.44 -17.58
C THR A 917 -1.42 13.65 -18.97
N SER A 918 -0.10 13.90 -19.06
CA SER A 918 0.56 14.12 -20.33
C SER A 918 0.62 12.82 -21.13
N PRO A 919 0.17 12.81 -22.40
CA PRO A 919 0.32 11.67 -23.28
C PRO A 919 1.82 11.36 -23.47
N THR A 920 2.24 10.17 -23.06
CA THR A 920 3.64 9.70 -23.12
C THR A 920 3.70 8.29 -23.70
N SER A 921 4.77 8.00 -24.44
CA SER A 921 5.03 6.66 -24.97
C SER A 921 5.19 5.64 -23.85
N VAL A 922 4.89 4.39 -24.13
CA VAL A 922 5.07 3.31 -23.15
C VAL A 922 6.53 2.90 -23.03
N ASN A 923 6.92 2.35 -21.87
CA ASN A 923 8.21 1.68 -21.74
C ASN A 923 8.05 0.23 -22.21
N ALA A 924 8.38 -0.05 -23.46
CA ALA A 924 8.17 -1.38 -24.07
C ALA A 924 8.91 -2.51 -23.35
N ALA A 925 10.11 -2.25 -22.81
CA ALA A 925 10.86 -3.26 -22.05
C ALA A 925 10.15 -3.64 -20.75
N LYS A 926 9.68 -2.64 -19.98
CA LYS A 926 8.93 -2.86 -18.74
C LYS A 926 7.54 -3.47 -18.97
N GLN A 927 6.84 -3.06 -20.03
CA GLN A 927 5.56 -3.69 -20.42
C GLN A 927 5.77 -5.19 -20.66
N ALA A 928 6.77 -5.53 -21.48
CA ALA A 928 7.08 -6.92 -21.83
C ALA A 928 7.53 -7.78 -20.63
N SER A 929 8.46 -7.30 -19.81
CA SER A 929 8.96 -8.06 -18.66
C SER A 929 7.93 -8.21 -17.53
N ALA A 930 7.05 -7.22 -17.35
CA ALA A 930 6.05 -7.23 -16.28
C ALA A 930 4.72 -7.89 -16.68
N PHE A 931 4.49 -8.22 -17.96
CA PHE A 931 3.21 -8.79 -18.37
C PHE A 931 2.99 -10.22 -17.85
N PRO A 932 3.95 -11.16 -17.98
CA PRO A 932 3.80 -12.50 -17.40
C PRO A 932 3.46 -12.50 -15.90
N PRO A 933 4.21 -11.79 -15.00
CA PRO A 933 3.85 -11.76 -13.59
C PRO A 933 2.50 -11.12 -13.30
N ASN A 934 2.17 -10.01 -13.96
CA ASN A 934 0.90 -9.33 -13.69
C ASN A 934 -0.29 -10.17 -14.16
N PHE A 935 -0.15 -10.91 -15.26
CA PHE A 935 -1.17 -11.83 -15.75
C PHE A 935 -1.41 -12.97 -14.75
N ILE A 936 -0.36 -13.64 -14.26
CA ILE A 936 -0.52 -14.70 -13.26
C ILE A 936 -1.10 -14.18 -11.94
N HIS A 937 -0.63 -13.03 -11.45
CA HIS A 937 -1.22 -12.41 -10.26
C HIS A 937 -2.71 -12.11 -10.42
N SER A 938 -3.16 -11.79 -11.65
CA SER A 938 -4.57 -11.55 -11.91
C SER A 938 -5.41 -12.82 -11.91
N LEU A 939 -4.82 -13.97 -12.30
CA LEU A 939 -5.48 -15.27 -12.22
C LEU A 939 -5.56 -15.80 -10.80
N ASP A 940 -4.49 -15.62 -10.02
CA ASP A 940 -4.46 -15.91 -8.57
C ASP A 940 -5.52 -15.10 -7.82
N ALA A 941 -5.58 -13.79 -8.05
CA ALA A 941 -6.63 -12.93 -7.50
C ALA A 941 -8.05 -13.37 -7.93
N THR A 942 -8.22 -13.75 -9.20
CA THR A 942 -9.49 -14.26 -9.71
C THR A 942 -9.91 -15.56 -9.02
N HIS A 943 -8.98 -16.49 -8.82
CA HIS A 943 -9.23 -17.76 -8.13
C HIS A 943 -9.62 -17.54 -6.66
N MET A 944 -8.92 -16.64 -5.97
CA MET A 944 -9.25 -16.25 -4.59
C MET A 944 -10.66 -15.64 -4.50
N MET A 945 -11.02 -14.73 -5.41
CA MET A 945 -12.34 -14.10 -5.42
C MET A 945 -13.48 -15.08 -5.74
N LEU A 946 -13.29 -15.98 -6.72
CA LEU A 946 -14.25 -17.04 -7.02
C LEU A 946 -14.47 -17.94 -5.79
N THR A 947 -13.38 -18.33 -5.13
CA THR A 947 -13.42 -19.13 -3.91
C THR A 947 -14.15 -18.40 -2.78
N ALA A 948 -13.87 -17.10 -2.57
CA ALA A 948 -14.55 -16.29 -1.58
C ALA A 948 -16.07 -16.25 -1.79
N LEU A 949 -16.51 -16.04 -3.04
CA LEU A 949 -17.93 -15.99 -3.41
C LEU A 949 -18.63 -17.34 -3.19
N GLU A 950 -17.99 -18.43 -3.57
CA GLU A 950 -18.55 -19.78 -3.41
C GLU A 950 -18.60 -20.18 -1.93
N CYS A 951 -17.53 -19.92 -1.17
CA CYS A 951 -17.52 -20.09 0.29
C CYS A 951 -18.66 -19.33 0.95
N LYS A 952 -18.90 -18.07 0.54
CA LYS A 952 -20.01 -17.28 1.07
C LYS A 952 -21.37 -17.91 0.75
N THR A 953 -21.56 -18.39 -0.48
CA THR A 953 -22.80 -19.04 -0.93
C THR A 953 -23.12 -20.29 -0.11
N GLN A 954 -22.08 -21.02 0.31
CA GLN A 954 -22.19 -22.20 1.18
C GLN A 954 -22.17 -21.88 2.69
N GLY A 955 -22.12 -20.59 3.08
CA GLY A 955 -22.15 -20.18 4.50
C GLY A 955 -20.83 -20.33 5.26
N LEU A 956 -19.71 -20.48 4.55
CA LEU A 956 -18.37 -20.54 5.15
C LEU A 956 -17.86 -19.12 5.44
N THR A 957 -17.12 -19.00 6.53
CA THR A 957 -16.33 -17.79 6.82
C THR A 957 -15.06 -17.87 6.00
N PHE A 958 -14.71 -16.80 5.28
CA PHE A 958 -13.55 -16.79 4.39
C PHE A 958 -12.69 -15.55 4.66
N ALA A 959 -11.38 -15.77 4.78
CA ALA A 959 -10.37 -14.74 4.72
C ALA A 959 -9.21 -15.24 3.84
N SER A 960 -8.41 -14.32 3.31
CA SER A 960 -7.30 -14.69 2.45
C SER A 960 -6.11 -13.77 2.63
N VAL A 961 -4.93 -14.35 2.72
CA VAL A 961 -3.66 -13.66 2.52
C VAL A 961 -3.12 -14.07 1.15
N HIS A 962 -3.63 -13.41 0.10
CA HIS A 962 -3.32 -13.74 -1.29
C HIS A 962 -3.60 -15.21 -1.60
N ASP A 963 -2.56 -16.06 -1.67
CA ASP A 963 -2.59 -17.50 -2.00
C ASP A 963 -2.74 -18.42 -0.78
N SER A 964 -3.00 -17.85 0.40
CA SER A 964 -3.30 -18.54 1.66
C SER A 964 -4.75 -18.29 2.05
N TYR A 965 -5.59 -19.33 2.10
CA TYR A 965 -7.04 -19.22 2.34
C TYR A 965 -7.43 -19.78 3.70
N TRP A 966 -8.23 -19.01 4.45
CA TRP A 966 -8.51 -19.28 5.85
C TRP A 966 -10.00 -19.45 6.09
N THR A 967 -10.34 -20.45 6.89
CA THR A 967 -11.70 -20.68 7.40
C THR A 967 -11.63 -21.38 8.77
N HIS A 968 -12.77 -21.67 9.37
CA HIS A 968 -12.85 -22.42 10.63
C HIS A 968 -12.40 -23.88 10.43
N ALA A 969 -11.74 -24.47 11.42
CA ALA A 969 -11.18 -25.82 11.33
C ALA A 969 -12.20 -26.88 10.86
N GLY A 970 -13.45 -26.83 11.34
CA GLY A 970 -14.51 -27.76 10.96
C GLY A 970 -14.99 -27.62 9.50
N SER A 971 -14.65 -26.53 8.81
CA SER A 971 -15.08 -26.23 7.44
C SER A 971 -13.95 -26.38 6.41
N ILE A 972 -12.75 -26.79 6.82
CA ILE A 972 -11.58 -26.89 5.93
C ILE A 972 -11.81 -27.87 4.78
N ASP A 973 -12.35 -29.06 5.04
CA ASP A 973 -12.60 -30.05 3.96
C ASP A 973 -13.55 -29.50 2.87
N GLN A 974 -14.58 -28.75 3.29
CA GLN A 974 -15.53 -28.09 2.39
C GLN A 974 -14.84 -26.99 1.59
N MET A 975 -14.07 -26.12 2.26
CA MET A 975 -13.28 -25.08 1.58
C MET A 975 -12.28 -25.69 0.60
N SER A 976 -11.56 -26.75 0.96
CA SER A 976 -10.61 -27.41 0.07
C SER A 976 -11.29 -28.03 -1.16
N ALA A 977 -12.54 -28.51 -1.06
CA ALA A 977 -13.33 -28.90 -2.23
C ALA A 977 -13.65 -27.70 -3.13
N ILE A 978 -14.14 -26.61 -2.54
CA ILE A 978 -14.44 -25.35 -3.25
C ILE A 978 -13.21 -24.83 -3.99
N ILE A 979 -12.04 -24.77 -3.33
CA ILE A 979 -10.78 -24.31 -3.91
C ILE A 979 -10.43 -25.09 -5.18
N ARG A 980 -10.57 -26.42 -5.14
CA ARG A 980 -10.29 -27.31 -6.27
C ARG A 980 -11.31 -27.07 -7.40
N ASP A 981 -12.59 -26.99 -7.07
CA ASP A 981 -13.65 -26.80 -8.07
C ASP A 981 -13.56 -25.43 -8.76
N THR A 982 -13.27 -24.35 -8.02
CA THR A 982 -13.09 -23.01 -8.60
C THR A 982 -11.81 -22.91 -9.43
N PHE A 983 -10.72 -23.58 -9.03
CA PHE A 983 -9.50 -23.65 -9.83
C PHE A 983 -9.74 -24.40 -11.15
N ILE A 984 -10.44 -25.54 -11.09
CA ILE A 984 -10.83 -26.31 -12.27
C ILE A 984 -11.73 -25.46 -13.17
N ALA A 985 -12.73 -24.77 -12.62
CA ALA A 985 -13.62 -23.91 -13.41
C ALA A 985 -12.84 -22.80 -14.12
N LEU A 986 -11.87 -22.18 -13.45
CA LEU A 986 -11.01 -21.14 -14.01
C LEU A 986 -10.15 -21.68 -15.17
N HIS A 987 -9.45 -22.81 -14.97
CA HIS A 987 -8.47 -23.34 -15.95
C HIS A 987 -9.05 -24.32 -16.98
N SER A 988 -10.28 -24.77 -16.78
CA SER A 988 -11.08 -25.43 -17.84
C SER A 988 -11.64 -24.41 -18.82
N SER A 989 -11.70 -23.14 -18.42
CA SER A 989 -11.99 -22.05 -19.35
C SER A 989 -10.75 -21.78 -20.22
N ASP A 990 -10.97 -21.47 -21.50
CA ASP A 990 -9.88 -21.26 -22.45
C ASP A 990 -9.26 -19.86 -22.28
N VAL A 991 -8.58 -19.64 -21.15
CA VAL A 991 -8.09 -18.33 -20.72
C VAL A 991 -7.11 -17.72 -21.72
N LEU A 992 -6.19 -18.50 -22.28
CA LEU A 992 -5.17 -17.99 -23.20
C LEU A 992 -5.74 -17.65 -24.58
N ASN A 993 -6.66 -18.46 -25.12
CA ASN A 993 -7.30 -18.11 -26.39
C ASN A 993 -8.27 -16.93 -26.22
N ARG A 994 -9.01 -16.84 -25.10
CA ARG A 994 -9.82 -15.65 -24.80
C ARG A 994 -8.97 -14.38 -24.71
N LEU A 995 -7.80 -14.46 -24.09
CA LEU A 995 -6.85 -13.34 -24.05
C LEU A 995 -6.37 -12.97 -25.47
N MET A 996 -6.06 -13.95 -26.30
CA MET A 996 -5.67 -13.72 -27.70
C MET A 996 -6.81 -13.09 -28.51
N ASP A 997 -8.05 -13.56 -28.34
CA ASP A 997 -9.23 -13.01 -29.00
C ASP A 997 -9.51 -11.58 -28.53
N GLU A 998 -9.36 -11.29 -27.23
CA GLU A 998 -9.43 -9.93 -26.69
C GLU A 998 -8.36 -9.04 -27.34
N PHE A 999 -7.12 -9.52 -27.48
CA PHE A 999 -6.05 -8.75 -28.12
C PHE A 999 -6.32 -8.51 -29.62
N ARG A 1000 -6.85 -9.49 -30.33
CA ARG A 1000 -7.22 -9.34 -31.75
C ARG A 1000 -8.32 -8.31 -31.95
N GLU A 1001 -9.32 -8.30 -31.08
CA GLU A 1001 -10.42 -7.34 -31.17
C GLU A 1001 -9.98 -5.94 -30.69
N ARG A 1002 -9.35 -5.85 -29.52
CA ARG A 1002 -8.92 -4.58 -28.90
C ARG A 1002 -7.92 -3.83 -29.77
N TYR A 1003 -6.98 -4.54 -30.38
CA TYR A 1003 -5.90 -3.94 -31.16
C TYR A 1003 -6.10 -4.10 -32.68
N LYS A 1004 -7.35 -4.26 -33.12
CA LYS A 1004 -7.70 -4.33 -34.54
C LYS A 1004 -7.33 -3.03 -35.28
N GLY A 1005 -6.64 -3.17 -36.41
CA GLY A 1005 -6.15 -2.04 -37.22
C GLY A 1005 -4.93 -1.32 -36.65
N TYR A 1006 -4.36 -1.78 -35.53
CA TYR A 1006 -3.12 -1.22 -34.98
C TYR A 1006 -1.94 -1.66 -35.82
N LYS A 1007 -1.01 -0.73 -36.09
CA LYS A 1007 0.10 -0.95 -37.03
C LYS A 1007 1.45 -0.84 -36.33
N ILE A 1008 2.40 -1.70 -36.74
CA ILE A 1008 3.81 -1.66 -36.29
C ILE A 1008 4.70 -1.21 -37.45
N PRO A 1009 5.60 -0.23 -37.25
CA PRO A 1009 6.60 0.13 -38.26
C PRO A 1009 7.60 -1.01 -38.51
N LEU A 1010 7.81 -1.41 -39.78
CA LEU A 1010 8.71 -2.52 -40.14
C LEU A 1010 10.16 -2.34 -39.66
N MET A 1011 10.63 -1.09 -39.58
CA MET A 1011 11.97 -0.76 -39.08
C MET A 1011 12.16 -1.17 -37.62
N THR A 1012 11.10 -1.14 -36.80
CA THR A 1012 11.12 -1.51 -35.38
C THR A 1012 11.14 -3.03 -35.15
N LEU A 1013 10.83 -3.82 -36.19
CA LEU A 1013 10.87 -5.29 -36.18
C LEU A 1013 12.23 -5.84 -36.64
N ARG A 1014 12.98 -5.10 -37.48
CA ARG A 1014 14.34 -5.47 -37.95
C ARG A 1014 15.47 -5.04 -37.01
N GLN A 1015 15.23 -4.08 -36.11
CA GLN A 1015 16.17 -3.77 -35.02
C GLN A 1015 16.12 -4.90 -33.98
N GLY A 1016 17.04 -5.87 -34.12
CA GLY A 1016 17.24 -6.99 -33.20
C GLY A 1016 16.74 -8.37 -33.69
N THR A 1017 17.00 -9.41 -32.90
CA THR A 1017 16.66 -10.84 -33.15
C THR A 1017 15.16 -11.16 -33.22
N ALA A 1018 14.29 -10.15 -33.23
CA ALA A 1018 12.83 -10.29 -33.14
C ALA A 1018 12.22 -11.04 -34.33
N LEU A 1019 12.67 -10.76 -35.56
CA LEU A 1019 12.22 -11.45 -36.77
C LEU A 1019 12.61 -12.95 -36.78
N ALA A 1020 13.80 -13.27 -36.26
CA ALA A 1020 14.24 -14.67 -36.11
C ALA A 1020 13.41 -15.41 -35.05
N LYS A 1021 13.08 -14.75 -33.93
CA LYS A 1021 12.20 -15.30 -32.89
C LYS A 1021 10.76 -15.50 -33.38
N LEU A 1022 10.22 -14.56 -34.17
CA LEU A 1022 8.92 -14.69 -34.83
C LEU A 1022 8.90 -15.84 -35.86
N GLY A 1023 10.01 -16.05 -36.58
CA GLY A 1023 10.16 -17.19 -37.48
C GLY A 1023 10.17 -18.54 -36.75
N LEU A 1024 10.83 -18.62 -35.59
CA LEU A 1024 10.85 -19.81 -34.73
C LEU A 1024 9.50 -20.13 -34.07
N MET A 1025 8.65 -19.11 -33.85
CA MET A 1025 7.33 -19.25 -33.22
C MET A 1025 6.18 -19.46 -34.24
N GLY A 1026 6.48 -19.77 -35.50
CA GLY A 1026 5.48 -20.14 -36.51
C GLY A 1026 4.83 -18.99 -37.29
N SER A 1027 5.13 -17.73 -36.94
CA SER A 1027 4.63 -16.52 -37.64
C SER A 1027 5.28 -16.25 -39.02
N SER A 1028 6.07 -17.19 -39.55
CA SER A 1028 6.85 -17.02 -40.80
C SER A 1028 6.01 -16.97 -42.08
N ALA A 1029 4.79 -17.50 -42.09
CA ALA A 1029 3.97 -17.58 -43.31
C ALA A 1029 3.46 -16.18 -43.72
N ALA A 1030 2.95 -15.39 -42.77
CA ALA A 1030 2.40 -14.06 -43.04
C ALA A 1030 3.48 -13.10 -43.56
N ILE A 1031 4.69 -13.12 -42.99
CA ILE A 1031 5.75 -12.15 -43.34
C ILE A 1031 6.25 -12.28 -44.79
N LYS A 1032 6.10 -13.46 -45.42
CA LYS A 1032 6.49 -13.68 -46.82
C LYS A 1032 5.46 -13.16 -47.83
N GLU A 1033 4.21 -12.94 -47.42
CA GLU A 1033 3.11 -12.49 -48.28
C GLU A 1033 2.57 -11.09 -47.95
N LEU A 1034 3.21 -10.36 -47.02
CA LEU A 1034 2.73 -9.05 -46.58
C LEU A 1034 2.67 -8.03 -47.74
N GLU A 1035 1.45 -7.59 -48.06
CA GLU A 1035 1.18 -6.41 -48.88
C GLU A 1035 1.87 -5.20 -48.26
N VAL A 1036 2.96 -4.80 -48.89
CA VAL A 1036 3.64 -3.55 -48.59
C VAL A 1036 2.74 -2.42 -49.07
N TYR A 1037 1.98 -1.79 -48.17
CA TYR A 1037 1.28 -0.56 -48.49
C TYR A 1037 2.31 0.51 -48.89
N PRO A 1038 2.34 0.97 -50.16
CA PRO A 1038 3.20 2.08 -50.54
C PRO A 1038 2.68 3.35 -49.85
N PRO A 1039 3.56 4.30 -49.47
CA PRO A 1039 3.09 5.63 -49.15
C PRO A 1039 2.32 6.16 -50.36
N GLN A 1040 1.12 6.67 -50.15
CA GLN A 1040 0.39 7.38 -51.22
C GLN A 1040 1.31 8.50 -51.77
N PRO A 1041 1.39 8.67 -53.10
CA PRO A 1041 2.29 9.64 -53.70
C PRO A 1041 1.98 11.03 -53.16
N VAL A 1042 2.99 11.68 -52.57
CA VAL A 1042 2.90 13.10 -52.21
C VAL A 1042 3.11 13.89 -53.49
N GLU A 1043 2.01 14.29 -54.10
CA GLU A 1043 1.98 15.30 -55.15
C GLU A 1043 2.23 16.67 -54.50
N ASN A 1044 3.08 17.50 -55.11
CA ASN A 1044 3.08 18.93 -54.79
C ASN A 1044 1.75 19.53 -55.27
N GLU A 1045 1.43 20.78 -54.91
CA GLU A 1045 0.21 21.48 -55.37
C GLU A 1045 0.06 21.53 -56.92
N ASP A 1046 1.12 21.17 -57.66
CA ASP A 1046 1.19 21.10 -59.12
C ASP A 1046 1.24 19.67 -59.73
N GLY A 1047 1.07 18.59 -58.94
CA GLY A 1047 0.92 17.22 -59.49
C GLY A 1047 2.20 16.50 -59.98
N GLU A 1048 3.42 16.97 -59.65
CA GLU A 1048 4.68 16.32 -60.09
C GLU A 1048 5.41 15.50 -58.99
N PRO A 1049 6.02 14.35 -59.33
CA PRO A 1049 6.76 13.51 -58.39
C PRO A 1049 8.16 14.05 -58.05
N VAL A 1050 8.49 14.14 -56.75
CA VAL A 1050 9.76 14.67 -56.23
C VAL A 1050 10.92 13.67 -56.42
N LYS A 1051 11.95 14.05 -57.20
CA LYS A 1051 13.18 13.24 -57.43
C LYS A 1051 14.27 13.49 -56.37
N ALA A 1052 14.71 12.44 -55.69
CA ALA A 1052 15.82 12.49 -54.71
C ALA A 1052 17.22 12.41 -55.38
N LYS A 1053 18.15 13.30 -54.98
CA LYS A 1053 19.56 13.32 -55.42
C LYS A 1053 20.45 12.37 -54.60
N ARG A 1054 21.27 11.55 -55.27
CA ARG A 1054 22.29 10.65 -54.68
C ARG A 1054 23.59 11.38 -54.34
N GLY A 1055 24.05 11.28 -53.08
CA GLY A 1055 25.35 11.80 -52.60
C GLY A 1055 26.42 10.71 -52.39
N ARG A 1056 27.69 11.05 -52.64
CA ARG A 1056 28.90 10.20 -52.68
C ARG A 1056 29.36 9.67 -51.29
N ARG A 1057 29.81 8.40 -51.26
CA ARG A 1057 30.48 7.72 -50.13
C ARG A 1057 31.88 8.29 -49.85
N LYS A 1058 32.24 8.48 -48.57
CA LYS A 1058 33.62 8.59 -48.06
C LYS A 1058 33.87 7.49 -47.02
N SER A 1059 35.07 6.92 -47.05
CA SER A 1059 35.55 5.80 -46.23
C SER A 1059 35.90 6.19 -44.78
N PRO A 1060 35.80 5.30 -43.78
CA PRO A 1060 36.07 5.63 -42.38
C PRO A 1060 37.56 5.45 -42.00
N LYS A 1061 38.08 6.35 -41.16
CA LYS A 1061 39.35 6.21 -40.45
C LYS A 1061 39.09 5.66 -39.04
N GLN A 1062 39.83 4.63 -38.64
CA GLN A 1062 39.87 4.08 -37.28
C GLN A 1062 40.68 4.97 -36.33
N LYS A 1063 40.26 5.06 -35.06
CA LYS A 1063 41.08 5.40 -33.88
C LYS A 1063 40.34 5.01 -32.57
N PRO A 1064 41.03 4.87 -31.42
CA PRO A 1064 41.09 3.63 -30.65
C PRO A 1064 40.25 3.64 -29.37
N VAL A 1065 40.05 2.42 -28.86
CA VAL A 1065 39.31 2.08 -27.63
C VAL A 1065 40.09 2.52 -26.39
N VAL A 1066 39.43 3.22 -25.48
CA VAL A 1066 39.85 3.42 -24.09
C VAL A 1066 38.68 2.98 -23.21
N GLU A 1067 38.93 1.97 -22.39
CA GLU A 1067 37.98 1.37 -21.44
C GLU A 1067 37.86 2.26 -20.20
N ALA A 1068 36.62 2.55 -19.78
CA ALA A 1068 36.31 3.17 -18.50
C ALA A 1068 35.04 2.52 -17.91
N GLU A 1069 35.21 1.96 -16.73
CA GLU A 1069 34.23 1.26 -15.90
C GLU A 1069 33.17 2.24 -15.35
N ASN A 1070 31.89 1.90 -15.50
CA ASN A 1070 30.76 2.58 -14.88
C ASN A 1070 29.78 1.53 -14.34
N ASP A 1071 29.73 1.41 -13.01
CA ASP A 1071 28.70 0.69 -12.26
C ASP A 1071 27.62 1.68 -11.80
N ASP A 1072 26.42 1.62 -12.37
CA ASP A 1072 25.21 2.20 -11.74
C ASP A 1072 23.91 1.51 -12.23
N GLU A 1073 23.06 1.17 -11.26
CA GLU A 1073 21.83 0.36 -11.35
C GLU A 1073 20.55 1.15 -11.69
N ASP A 1074 20.64 2.29 -12.37
CA ASP A 1074 19.45 3.01 -12.85
C ASP A 1074 19.49 3.14 -14.37
N ALA A 1075 18.69 2.27 -15.03
CA ALA A 1075 18.41 2.29 -16.47
C ALA A 1075 19.63 2.63 -17.32
N LEU A 1076 20.58 1.69 -17.36
CA LEU A 1076 21.31 1.46 -18.60
C LEU A 1076 20.26 1.14 -19.65
N ASP A 1077 19.84 2.17 -20.39
CA ASP A 1077 19.44 1.96 -21.77
C ASP A 1077 20.59 1.13 -22.36
N GLU A 1078 20.38 -0.17 -22.56
CA GLU A 1078 21.13 -0.87 -23.58
C GLU A 1078 20.86 -0.06 -24.84
N GLU A 1079 21.76 0.87 -25.16
CA GLU A 1079 21.87 1.41 -26.50
C GLU A 1079 22.08 0.17 -27.37
N ASP A 1080 20.99 -0.33 -27.95
CA ASP A 1080 21.04 -1.29 -29.05
C ASP A 1080 22.18 -0.84 -29.96
N PRO A 1081 23.22 -1.66 -30.19
CA PRO A 1081 24.41 -1.22 -30.90
C PRO A 1081 23.97 -0.62 -32.23
N VAL A 1082 24.23 0.69 -32.38
CA VAL A 1082 23.83 1.50 -33.52
C VAL A 1082 24.67 1.08 -34.73
N GLY A 1083 24.32 -0.06 -35.31
CA GLY A 1083 24.59 -0.39 -36.70
C GLY A 1083 23.58 0.33 -37.56
N GLU A 1084 23.74 1.65 -37.75
CA GLU A 1084 22.98 2.43 -38.73
C GLU A 1084 23.38 2.00 -40.15
N VAL A 1085 22.78 0.91 -40.61
CA VAL A 1085 22.58 0.69 -42.05
C VAL A 1085 21.19 1.20 -42.36
N GLU A 1086 21.11 2.51 -42.63
CA GLU A 1086 19.91 3.16 -43.11
C GLU A 1086 19.53 2.59 -44.48
N ASP A 1087 18.50 1.76 -44.53
CA ASP A 1087 17.85 1.39 -45.79
C ASP A 1087 16.62 2.30 -46.00
N PRO A 1088 16.75 3.38 -46.79
CA PRO A 1088 15.64 4.29 -47.08
C PRO A 1088 14.45 3.60 -47.77
N ALA A 1089 14.61 2.36 -48.26
CA ALA A 1089 13.53 1.58 -48.89
C ALA A 1089 12.48 1.02 -47.91
N ILE A 1090 12.71 1.10 -46.59
CA ILE A 1090 11.82 0.52 -45.54
C ILE A 1090 11.15 1.62 -44.68
N ALA A 1091 11.60 2.87 -44.80
CA ALA A 1091 11.01 4.01 -44.10
C ALA A 1091 9.55 4.24 -44.58
N GLY A 1092 8.58 4.07 -43.67
CA GLY A 1092 7.16 4.29 -43.95
C GLY A 1092 6.34 3.04 -44.27
N LYS A 1093 6.93 1.83 -44.16
CA LYS A 1093 6.19 0.57 -44.29
C LYS A 1093 5.72 0.05 -42.94
N PHE A 1094 4.49 -0.45 -42.89
CA PHE A 1094 3.83 -0.93 -41.67
C PHE A 1094 3.29 -2.34 -41.85
N VAL A 1095 3.10 -3.03 -40.73
CA VAL A 1095 2.43 -4.34 -40.66
C VAL A 1095 1.31 -4.23 -39.64
N GLU A 1096 0.17 -4.85 -39.93
CA GLU A 1096 -0.92 -4.99 -38.97
C GLU A 1096 -0.45 -5.84 -37.79
N LEU A 1097 -0.75 -5.38 -36.56
CA LEU A 1097 -0.35 -6.08 -35.34
C LEU A 1097 -0.92 -7.51 -35.31
N ILE A 1098 -2.18 -7.69 -35.74
CA ILE A 1098 -2.86 -8.99 -35.71
C ILE A 1098 -2.11 -10.05 -36.52
N ASP A 1099 -1.51 -9.66 -37.65
CA ASP A 1099 -0.80 -10.57 -38.56
C ASP A 1099 0.55 -11.04 -38.01
N VAL A 1100 1.10 -10.32 -37.02
CA VAL A 1100 2.40 -10.62 -36.39
C VAL A 1100 2.27 -11.14 -34.97
N LEU A 1101 1.06 -11.20 -34.40
CA LEU A 1101 0.86 -11.80 -33.09
C LEU A 1101 1.18 -13.30 -33.15
N PRO A 1102 2.10 -13.80 -32.30
CA PRO A 1102 2.45 -15.22 -32.31
C PRO A 1102 1.26 -16.06 -31.84
N PRO A 1103 1.03 -17.25 -32.41
CA PRO A 1103 -0.06 -18.13 -31.97
C PRO A 1103 0.12 -18.54 -30.50
N VAL A 1104 -1.00 -18.84 -29.84
CA VAL A 1104 -0.98 -19.36 -28.45
C VAL A 1104 -0.19 -20.68 -28.41
N PRO A 1105 0.74 -20.87 -27.46
CA PRO A 1105 1.46 -22.13 -27.31
C PRO A 1105 0.51 -23.32 -27.11
N LEU A 1106 0.87 -24.48 -27.67
CA LEU A 1106 0.08 -25.70 -27.51
C LEU A 1106 0.08 -26.14 -26.05
N LYS A 1107 -1.12 -26.31 -25.49
CA LYS A 1107 -1.30 -26.88 -24.15
C LYS A 1107 -0.86 -28.34 -24.14
N GLY A 1108 -0.07 -28.72 -23.13
CA GLY A 1108 0.33 -30.11 -22.89
C GLY A 1108 -0.85 -31.01 -22.52
N SER A 1109 -0.54 -32.29 -22.23
CA SER A 1109 -1.55 -33.34 -22.03
C SER A 1109 -2.12 -33.43 -20.61
N PHE A 1110 -1.74 -32.55 -19.68
CA PHE A 1110 -2.24 -32.60 -18.30
C PHE A 1110 -3.74 -32.25 -18.22
N ASP A 1111 -4.53 -33.15 -17.63
CA ASP A 1111 -5.94 -32.94 -17.33
C ASP A 1111 -6.11 -32.29 -15.94
N VAL A 1112 -6.63 -31.06 -15.93
CA VAL A 1112 -6.87 -30.26 -14.74
C VAL A 1112 -7.90 -30.92 -13.79
N ASN A 1113 -8.78 -31.81 -14.30
CA ASN A 1113 -9.77 -32.49 -13.45
C ASN A 1113 -9.15 -33.48 -12.44
N THR A 1114 -7.90 -33.90 -12.65
CA THR A 1114 -7.16 -34.74 -11.70
C THR A 1114 -7.01 -34.09 -10.32
N ILE A 1115 -6.99 -32.75 -10.27
CA ILE A 1115 -6.89 -31.94 -9.06
C ILE A 1115 -7.99 -32.27 -8.04
N LYS A 1116 -9.18 -32.70 -8.48
CA LYS A 1116 -10.26 -33.10 -7.56
C LYS A 1116 -9.83 -34.15 -6.54
N LYS A 1117 -8.87 -35.00 -6.90
CA LYS A 1117 -8.34 -36.06 -6.04
C LYS A 1117 -7.05 -35.66 -5.31
N SER A 1118 -6.43 -34.53 -5.66
CA SER A 1118 -5.22 -34.06 -4.99
C SER A 1118 -5.55 -33.45 -3.63
N LEU A 1119 -5.15 -34.14 -2.56
CA LEU A 1119 -5.34 -33.68 -1.18
C LEU A 1119 -4.33 -32.60 -0.77
N TYR A 1120 -3.19 -32.50 -1.47
CA TYR A 1120 -2.09 -31.58 -1.15
C TYR A 1120 -2.02 -30.35 -2.05
N PHE A 1121 -3.03 -30.13 -2.90
CA PHE A 1121 -3.08 -28.97 -3.80
C PHE A 1121 -3.01 -27.64 -3.04
N PHE A 1122 -3.84 -27.52 -1.99
CA PHE A 1122 -3.80 -26.51 -0.95
C PHE A 1122 -3.84 -27.29 0.38
N SER A 1123 -2.88 -27.09 1.28
CA SER A 1123 -2.71 -27.97 2.46
C SER A 1123 -2.02 -27.34 3.66
#